data_AF-A0AA48HE31-F1
#
_entry.id   AF-A0AA48HE31-F1
#
_cell.length_a   1.000
_cell.length_b   1.000
_cell.length_c   1.000
_cell.angle_alpha   90.00
_cell.angle_beta   90.00
_cell.angle_gamma   90.00
#
_symmetry.space_group_name_H-M   'P 1'
#
loop_
_entity.id
_entity.type
_entity.pdbx_description
1 polymer ?
#
loop_
_entity_poly.entity_id
_entity_poly.type
_entity_poly.pdbx_seq_one_letter_code
_entity_poly.pdbx_strand_id
1 'polypeptide(L)'
;MQDKNTYYLGIDIGGSHFAMGVVNTDTMSLLTETVNRFPVDSRLSALPVLRQLISSIRQTIENFQKPIRGIGVSVPGPFDYGQGVSHIRGLNKFDSLYGVNLKLFLWAHLQDTLESIEQIAFLNDADSFVLGETYSNNLHTGKVLGVTLGTGIGSGFVVDGEVVTIDDNIPHEGNIYNLPFKGKRVEDWISTQWFLDTYFKVFGTSVDNVKQIADQAETSIKAKDIFEQYGRHLGEVMNSLSDSFKPEAIVIGGSISKSYHLFNNAFEACFAIPPSIRITKGTANAAILGAVIHLTIKQNKLNTKRKTEQYVMPMRADESKKGEGYTVYPSFEIATGTVSMGVENLVDELPKEGCILIDGYMGAYWEEFMGQLTAALQKRNVEHVTYDMASAYKDVERIEKMIEPFLGGDDPVFGKLYPGNLEDFFDADKVKSIQCSEGALNIFYGPGAALSGQNGTIVYIDIPKNEVQFRSRAGQVVNLGNVMVEDKKQQYKRMYFIDWQVLNKHKQQLLKNIDFIVDGQFGNNITWCTGDTLREGLREMTSHAFRPRPWFSPGIWGGDWMKERFGELAQDVPNYAWSFELIAPENGIVISKNGVRLEVSFDFLMFQDNQGILGEAASVFGTEFPIRFDYLDTVNGQNLSVQCHPTVPYMRENFGHNFTQDETYYILDAEPGAKVYLGFNEGVKREEFQNALEQSHSEAKPMNVEDYVQTFEANKHDLFLIPNGTVHCSGIGNLVLEISSTPYIFTFKMYDWMRMDLDGKPRPLNIARGVQNLNMECQGDRVEAEYISKPEVLQSGNDWKIIKLPTHPKHFYEIHRYEFDSEMTVSTNGQCHILNLVEGTKISVSANGRSMDVHYAETFVVPAATGSYTIKNLGSGTAKVVESNVKPEISKTGL
;
A
#
# COMPACT_ATOMS: atom_id res chain seq x y z
N MET A 1 46.21 14.20 15.28
CA MET A 1 45.85 13.03 14.46
C MET A 1 44.34 12.99 14.41
N GLN A 2 43.73 13.02 13.22
CA GLN A 2 42.29 12.75 13.11
C GLN A 2 42.06 11.31 13.57
N ASP A 3 41.19 11.14 14.57
CA ASP A 3 40.74 9.83 15.00
C ASP A 3 40.08 9.13 13.80
N LYS A 4 40.60 7.97 13.41
CA LYS A 4 40.10 7.20 12.26
C LYS A 4 38.94 6.27 12.64
N ASN A 5 38.64 6.14 13.93
CA ASN A 5 37.64 5.20 14.40
C ASN A 5 36.22 5.71 14.15
N THR A 6 35.31 4.77 13.93
CA THR A 6 33.89 4.99 13.73
C THR A 6 33.13 4.62 15.01
N TYR A 7 32.41 5.58 15.57
CA TYR A 7 31.73 5.43 16.86
C TYR A 7 30.21 5.49 16.72
N TYR A 8 29.53 4.61 17.44
CA TYR A 8 28.08 4.52 17.52
C TYR A 8 27.64 4.51 18.98
N LEU A 9 26.43 5.00 19.27
CA LEU A 9 25.84 4.93 20.60
C LEU A 9 24.95 3.69 20.68
N GLY A 10 25.21 2.81 21.64
CA GLY A 10 24.30 1.73 21.99
C GLY A 10 23.49 2.11 23.24
N ILE A 11 22.21 1.73 23.24
CA ILE A 11 21.25 2.00 24.33
C ILE A 11 20.55 0.70 24.69
N ASP A 12 20.40 0.41 25.97
CA ASP A 12 19.58 -0.66 26.53
C ASP A 12 18.48 -0.04 27.41
N ILE A 13 17.23 -0.15 26.96
CA ILE A 13 16.05 0.44 27.60
C ILE A 13 15.48 -0.56 28.62
N GLY A 14 15.86 -0.39 29.88
CA GLY A 14 15.28 -1.13 31.00
C GLY A 14 14.12 -0.37 31.68
N GLY A 15 13.23 -1.10 32.35
CA GLY A 15 12.07 -0.51 33.05
C GLY A 15 12.40 0.38 34.26
N SER A 16 13.66 0.40 34.72
CA SER A 16 14.13 1.21 35.86
C SER A 16 15.29 2.15 35.53
N HIS A 17 15.95 1.95 34.40
CA HIS A 17 17.08 2.78 33.96
C HIS A 17 17.34 2.55 32.47
N PHE A 18 17.91 3.55 31.81
CA PHE A 18 18.55 3.42 30.50
C PHE A 18 20.05 3.17 30.71
N ALA A 19 20.59 2.11 30.12
CA ALA A 19 22.03 1.89 30.07
C ALA A 19 22.53 2.32 28.68
N MET A 20 23.59 3.13 28.62
CA MET A 20 24.10 3.68 27.36
C MET A 20 25.62 3.60 27.33
N GLY A 21 26.20 3.35 26.16
CA GLY A 21 27.65 3.34 25.99
C GLY A 21 28.06 3.44 24.52
N VAL A 22 29.29 3.87 24.28
CA VAL A 22 29.83 4.07 22.94
C VAL A 22 30.51 2.79 22.45
N VAL A 23 30.17 2.38 21.24
CA VAL A 23 30.76 1.23 20.55
C VAL A 23 31.70 1.71 19.47
N ASN A 24 32.90 1.16 19.42
CA ASN A 24 33.82 1.29 18.30
C ASN A 24 33.54 0.15 17.31
N THR A 25 33.05 0.49 16.12
CA THR A 25 32.65 -0.51 15.11
C THR A 25 33.81 -1.02 14.28
N ASP A 26 34.98 -0.37 14.30
CA ASP A 26 36.19 -0.92 13.68
C ASP A 26 36.74 -2.11 14.46
N THR A 27 36.52 -2.13 15.77
CA THR A 27 36.89 -3.22 16.67
C THR A 27 35.71 -4.06 17.14
N MET A 28 34.49 -3.70 16.73
CA MET A 28 33.22 -4.29 17.19
C MET A 28 33.16 -4.45 18.72
N SER A 29 33.57 -3.41 19.46
CA SER A 29 33.70 -3.49 20.92
C SER A 29 33.14 -2.28 21.64
N LEU A 30 32.55 -2.53 22.82
CA LEU A 30 32.03 -1.51 23.72
C LEU A 30 33.16 -0.84 24.50
N LEU A 31 33.20 0.49 24.50
CA LEU A 31 34.07 1.30 25.34
C LEU A 31 33.49 1.36 26.76
N THR A 32 33.85 0.40 27.60
CA THR A 32 33.24 0.20 28.94
C THR A 32 33.31 1.42 29.86
N GLU A 33 34.31 2.28 29.68
CA GLU A 33 34.49 3.54 30.42
C GLU A 33 33.44 4.61 30.08
N THR A 34 32.75 4.45 28.95
CA THR A 34 31.66 5.35 28.53
C THR A 34 30.29 4.91 29.03
N VAL A 35 30.20 3.71 29.63
CA VAL A 35 28.93 3.11 30.03
C VAL A 35 28.35 3.83 31.24
N ASN A 36 27.15 4.39 31.08
CA ASN A 36 26.41 5.06 32.14
C ASN A 36 25.00 4.47 32.29
N ARG A 37 24.43 4.57 33.49
CA ARG A 37 23.04 4.19 33.80
C ARG A 37 22.26 5.40 34.28
N PHE A 38 21.17 5.69 33.60
CA PHE A 38 20.28 6.82 33.89
C PHE A 38 18.96 6.28 34.45
N PRO A 39 18.62 6.52 35.74
CA PRO A 39 17.37 6.00 36.33
C PRO A 39 16.14 6.54 35.61
N VAL A 40 15.13 5.71 35.31
CA VAL A 40 13.84 6.16 34.72
C VAL A 40 12.68 5.51 35.46
N ASP A 41 11.58 6.25 35.66
CA ASP A 41 10.31 5.66 36.06
C ASP A 41 9.47 5.38 34.81
N SER A 42 9.40 4.10 34.41
CA SER A 42 8.67 3.64 33.22
C SER A 42 7.15 3.77 33.32
N ARG A 43 6.60 4.21 34.45
CA ARG A 43 5.16 4.43 34.67
C ARG A 43 4.74 5.89 34.47
N LEU A 44 5.68 6.79 34.22
CA LEU A 44 5.37 8.16 33.85
C LEU A 44 4.65 8.20 32.50
N SER A 45 4.00 9.31 32.20
CA SER A 45 3.47 9.56 30.85
C SER A 45 4.59 9.58 29.81
N ALA A 46 4.23 9.42 28.53
CA ALA A 46 5.19 9.25 27.45
C ALA A 46 6.23 10.39 27.39
N LEU A 47 5.78 11.64 27.38
CA LEU A 47 6.66 12.78 27.17
C LEU A 47 7.78 12.92 28.22
N PRO A 48 7.53 12.82 29.54
CA PRO A 48 8.60 12.75 30.55
C PRO A 48 9.64 11.65 30.29
N VAL A 49 9.20 10.43 29.94
CA VAL A 49 10.10 9.30 29.64
C VAL A 49 10.97 9.62 28.42
N LEU A 50 10.36 10.15 27.36
CA LEU A 50 11.04 10.52 26.12
C LEU A 50 12.04 11.66 26.30
N ARG A 51 11.68 12.72 27.05
CA ARG A 51 12.60 13.81 27.42
C ARG A 51 13.80 13.31 28.19
N GLN A 52 13.56 12.39 29.13
CA GLN A 52 14.63 11.79 29.91
C GLN A 52 15.57 10.99 29.02
N LEU A 53 15.04 10.20 28.09
CA LEU A 53 15.82 9.45 27.11
C LEU A 53 16.73 10.38 26.28
N ILE A 54 16.17 11.46 25.71
CA ILE A 54 16.95 12.45 24.94
C ILE A 54 18.02 13.12 25.80
N SER A 55 17.70 13.52 27.03
CA SER A 55 18.68 14.16 27.93
C SER A 55 19.86 13.24 28.24
N SER A 56 19.60 11.94 28.43
CA SER A 56 20.61 10.93 28.71
C SER A 56 21.49 10.63 27.49
N ILE A 57 20.89 10.62 26.29
CA ILE A 57 21.62 10.51 25.01
C ILE A 57 22.55 11.71 24.83
N ARG A 58 22.03 12.93 24.96
CA ARG A 58 22.82 14.17 24.80
C ARG A 58 23.98 14.23 25.80
N GLN A 59 23.72 13.93 27.07
CA GLN A 59 24.78 13.87 28.09
C GLN A 59 25.88 12.85 27.74
N THR A 60 25.52 11.68 27.19
CA THR A 60 26.50 10.66 26.80
C THR A 60 27.36 11.12 25.61
N ILE A 61 26.74 11.74 24.60
CA ILE A 61 27.44 12.29 23.42
C ILE A 61 28.37 13.44 23.82
N GLU A 62 27.89 14.37 24.64
CA GLU A 62 28.66 15.52 25.14
C GLU A 62 29.89 15.08 25.94
N ASN A 63 29.74 14.05 26.78
CA ASN A 63 30.85 13.50 27.57
C ASN A 63 31.91 12.80 26.70
N PHE A 64 31.51 12.18 25.58
CA PHE A 64 32.43 11.45 24.70
C PHE A 64 33.25 12.38 23.80
N GLN A 65 32.71 13.55 23.42
CA GLN A 65 33.39 14.60 22.65
C GLN A 65 33.88 14.18 21.25
N LYS A 66 33.31 13.13 20.65
CA LYS A 66 33.58 12.72 19.25
C LYS A 66 32.28 12.44 18.50
N PRO A 67 32.27 12.55 17.15
CA PRO A 67 31.07 12.30 16.35
C PRO A 67 30.53 10.88 16.51
N ILE A 68 29.21 10.77 16.66
CA ILE A 68 28.47 9.50 16.66
C ILE A 68 27.80 9.33 15.30
N ARG A 69 27.96 8.15 14.67
CA ARG A 69 27.45 7.86 13.32
C ARG A 69 26.08 7.19 13.29
N GLY A 70 25.56 6.79 14.45
CA GLY A 70 24.24 6.19 14.57
C GLY A 70 23.97 5.68 15.98
N ILE A 71 22.72 5.27 16.20
CA ILE A 71 22.20 4.83 17.50
C ILE A 71 21.54 3.47 17.35
N GLY A 72 22.08 2.46 18.03
CA GLY A 72 21.45 1.15 18.20
C GLY A 72 20.67 1.12 19.50
N VAL A 73 19.39 0.77 19.47
CA VAL A 73 18.51 0.74 20.63
C VAL A 73 18.01 -0.68 20.90
N SER A 74 18.39 -1.22 22.04
CA SER A 74 17.87 -2.45 22.61
C SER A 74 16.64 -2.12 23.45
N VAL A 75 15.49 -2.71 23.11
CA VAL A 75 14.19 -2.40 23.73
C VAL A 75 13.37 -3.66 23.99
N PRO A 76 12.66 -3.77 25.13
CA PRO A 76 11.78 -4.91 25.40
C PRO A 76 10.54 -4.89 24.49
N GLY A 77 10.03 -6.07 24.15
CA GLY A 77 8.77 -6.23 23.42
C GLY A 77 7.51 -6.19 24.32
N PRO A 78 6.31 -6.20 23.71
CA PRO A 78 6.04 -6.16 22.27
C PRO A 78 6.38 -4.80 21.62
N PHE A 79 6.98 -4.82 20.42
CA PHE A 79 7.48 -3.61 19.75
C PHE A 79 7.62 -3.87 18.24
N ASP A 80 7.33 -2.88 17.39
CA ASP A 80 7.70 -2.89 15.98
C ASP A 80 9.14 -2.36 15.84
N TYR A 81 10.11 -3.27 15.77
CA TYR A 81 11.53 -2.92 15.71
C TYR A 81 11.95 -2.31 14.36
N GLY A 82 11.18 -2.55 13.29
CA GLY A 82 11.47 -1.97 11.98
C GLY A 82 11.14 -0.48 11.94
N GLN A 83 9.94 -0.15 12.41
CA GLN A 83 9.40 1.21 12.42
C GLN A 83 9.78 2.01 13.67
N GLY A 84 10.15 1.33 14.76
CA GLY A 84 10.42 1.98 16.04
C GLY A 84 9.16 2.32 16.84
N VAL A 85 8.08 1.55 16.68
CA VAL A 85 6.78 1.82 17.31
C VAL A 85 6.57 0.89 18.50
N SER A 86 6.21 1.46 19.65
CA SER A 86 5.96 0.66 20.86
C SER A 86 4.59 -0.01 20.83
N HIS A 87 4.57 -1.34 21.00
CA HIS A 87 3.34 -2.12 21.20
C HIS A 87 3.21 -2.59 22.67
N ILE A 88 4.00 -2.02 23.58
CA ILE A 88 4.01 -2.38 25.00
C ILE A 88 2.71 -1.90 25.65
N ARG A 89 1.93 -2.85 26.18
CA ARG A 89 0.67 -2.59 26.87
C ARG A 89 0.30 -3.71 27.84
N GLY A 90 -0.30 -3.35 28.96
CA GLY A 90 -0.75 -4.25 30.02
C GLY A 90 0.38 -4.81 30.89
N LEU A 91 1.58 -4.22 30.82
CA LEU A 91 2.79 -4.76 31.49
C LEU A 91 3.24 -3.96 32.72
N ASN A 92 2.53 -2.89 33.09
CA ASN A 92 2.86 -1.93 34.17
C ASN A 92 4.22 -1.22 33.99
N LYS A 93 4.78 -1.28 32.78
CA LYS A 93 6.02 -0.63 32.37
C LYS A 93 5.83 -0.12 30.94
N PHE A 94 6.13 1.15 30.70
CA PHE A 94 6.07 1.79 29.39
C PHE A 94 4.70 1.72 28.69
N ASP A 95 3.61 1.43 29.40
CA ASP A 95 2.26 1.37 28.84
C ASP A 95 1.84 2.68 28.17
N SER A 96 2.32 3.81 28.70
CA SER A 96 2.07 5.14 28.11
C SER A 96 2.74 5.34 26.75
N LEU A 97 3.73 4.51 26.39
CA LEU A 97 4.38 4.57 25.09
C LEU A 97 3.62 3.77 24.03
N TYR A 98 2.51 3.10 24.36
CA TYR A 98 1.74 2.34 23.37
C TYR A 98 1.34 3.21 22.17
N GLY A 99 1.70 2.75 20.97
CA GLY A 99 1.51 3.45 19.70
C GLY A 99 2.54 4.54 19.39
N VAL A 100 3.39 4.94 20.35
CA VAL A 100 4.39 6.00 20.13
C VAL A 100 5.47 5.53 19.17
N ASN A 101 5.78 6.34 18.15
CA ASN A 101 6.93 6.12 17.27
C ASN A 101 8.21 6.75 17.88
N LEU A 102 8.99 5.93 18.58
CA LEU A 102 10.23 6.33 19.21
C LEU A 102 11.30 6.71 18.18
N LYS A 103 11.34 6.06 17.01
CA LYS A 103 12.34 6.34 15.97
C LYS A 103 12.18 7.76 15.43
N LEU A 104 10.97 8.16 15.09
CA LEU A 104 10.63 9.52 14.67
C LEU A 104 10.95 10.53 15.78
N PHE A 105 10.59 10.22 17.03
CA PHE A 105 10.88 11.11 18.15
C PHE A 105 12.39 11.33 18.33
N LEU A 106 13.19 10.26 18.33
CA LEU A 106 14.64 10.33 18.42
C LEU A 106 15.25 11.10 17.24
N TRP A 107 14.81 10.79 16.01
CA TRP A 107 15.26 11.49 14.81
C TRP A 107 15.00 12.99 14.89
N ALA A 108 13.77 13.40 15.19
CA ALA A 108 13.40 14.80 15.29
C ALA A 108 14.24 15.56 16.32
N HIS A 109 14.56 14.94 17.45
CA HIS A 109 15.30 15.58 18.55
C HIS A 109 16.82 15.48 18.44
N LEU A 110 17.37 14.77 17.44
CA LEU A 110 18.82 14.51 17.32
C LEU A 110 19.37 14.84 15.92
N GLN A 111 18.70 15.71 15.16
CA GLN A 111 19.12 16.12 13.80
C GLN A 111 20.43 16.92 13.76
N ASP A 112 20.85 17.46 14.90
CA ASP A 112 22.17 18.08 15.06
C ASP A 112 23.30 17.05 15.21
N THR A 113 22.96 15.79 15.46
CA THR A 113 23.90 14.67 15.61
C THR A 113 23.82 13.68 14.45
N LEU A 114 22.62 13.39 13.96
CA LEU A 114 22.35 12.38 12.92
C LEU A 114 21.95 13.06 11.60
N GLU A 115 22.38 12.50 10.48
CA GLU A 115 22.12 12.99 9.13
C GLU A 115 20.84 12.38 8.52
N SER A 116 20.46 11.17 8.93
CA SER A 116 19.21 10.54 8.49
C SER A 116 18.58 9.60 9.54
N ILE A 117 17.28 9.35 9.40
CA ILE A 117 16.49 8.50 10.31
C ILE A 117 16.92 7.03 10.28
N GLU A 118 17.53 6.59 9.18
CA GLU A 118 18.08 5.25 8.98
C GLU A 118 19.30 4.96 9.86
N GLN A 119 19.90 5.99 10.45
CA GLN A 119 21.00 5.85 11.43
C GLN A 119 20.50 5.47 12.83
N ILE A 120 19.21 5.14 12.97
CA ILE A 120 18.59 4.64 14.20
C ILE A 120 17.99 3.26 13.91
N ALA A 121 18.38 2.25 14.68
CA ALA A 121 17.79 0.92 14.59
C ALA A 121 17.39 0.40 15.98
N PHE A 122 16.33 -0.39 15.99
CA PHE A 122 15.83 -1.05 17.20
C PHE A 122 16.02 -2.56 17.07
N LEU A 123 16.28 -3.23 18.19
CA LEU A 123 16.35 -4.68 18.30
C LEU A 123 15.78 -5.13 19.66
N ASN A 124 15.23 -6.34 19.71
CA ASN A 124 14.76 -6.92 20.97
C ASN A 124 15.91 -7.03 21.99
N ASP A 125 15.59 -6.88 23.28
CA ASP A 125 16.54 -6.94 24.39
C ASP A 125 17.29 -8.27 24.51
N ALA A 126 16.60 -9.39 24.35
CA ALA A 126 17.23 -10.71 24.35
C ALA A 126 18.08 -10.91 23.09
N ASP A 127 17.57 -10.60 21.90
CA ASP A 127 18.33 -10.71 20.65
C ASP A 127 19.59 -9.84 20.65
N SER A 128 19.47 -8.60 21.13
CA SER A 128 20.61 -7.69 21.30
C SER A 128 21.65 -8.27 22.24
N PHE A 129 21.20 -8.85 23.36
CA PHE A 129 22.10 -9.53 24.29
C PHE A 129 22.86 -10.67 23.61
N VAL A 130 22.15 -11.57 22.91
CA VAL A 130 22.78 -12.72 22.24
C VAL A 130 23.76 -12.27 21.17
N LEU A 131 23.36 -11.31 20.33
CA LEU A 131 24.21 -10.78 19.26
C LEU A 131 25.49 -10.12 19.82
N GLY A 132 25.37 -9.34 20.89
CA GLY A 132 26.53 -8.73 21.54
C GLY A 132 27.48 -9.75 22.18
N GLU A 133 26.96 -10.79 22.82
CA GLU A 133 27.80 -11.89 23.34
C GLU A 133 28.46 -12.69 22.22
N THR A 134 27.77 -12.91 21.10
CA THR A 134 28.33 -13.59 19.92
C THR A 134 29.59 -12.88 19.43
N TYR A 135 29.54 -11.57 19.26
CA TYR A 135 30.70 -10.81 18.81
C TYR A 135 31.78 -10.68 19.89
N SER A 136 31.39 -10.42 21.15
CA SER A 136 32.34 -10.31 22.27
C SER A 136 33.16 -11.58 22.50
N ASN A 137 32.60 -12.74 22.15
CA ASN A 137 33.23 -14.04 22.33
C ASN A 137 33.82 -14.64 21.04
N ASN A 138 33.83 -13.89 19.93
CA ASN A 138 34.28 -14.37 18.60
C ASN A 138 33.52 -15.63 18.11
N LEU A 139 32.21 -15.65 18.29
CA LEU A 139 31.32 -16.76 17.89
C LEU A 139 30.50 -16.44 16.62
N HIS A 140 30.80 -15.33 15.95
CA HIS A 140 30.01 -14.77 14.84
C HIS A 140 30.10 -15.56 13.52
N THR A 141 30.80 -16.69 13.47
CA THR A 141 30.88 -17.57 12.29
C THR A 141 30.15 -18.89 12.49
N GLY A 142 29.28 -18.97 13.49
CA GLY A 142 28.60 -20.21 13.88
C GLY A 142 27.22 -19.94 14.45
N LYS A 143 26.60 -21.00 15.00
CA LYS A 143 25.26 -20.94 15.61
C LYS A 143 25.34 -20.68 17.11
N VAL A 144 24.71 -19.61 17.57
CA VAL A 144 24.65 -19.25 19.00
C VAL A 144 23.21 -19.17 19.46
N LEU A 145 22.88 -19.90 20.53
CA LEU A 145 21.62 -19.78 21.23
C LEU A 145 21.87 -19.01 22.53
N GLY A 146 21.11 -17.96 22.80
CA GLY A 146 21.24 -17.25 24.06
C GLY A 146 19.93 -17.09 24.81
N VAL A 147 20.03 -17.00 26.13
CA VAL A 147 18.90 -16.76 27.02
C VAL A 147 19.22 -15.73 28.09
N THR A 148 18.25 -14.89 28.42
CA THR A 148 18.29 -13.95 29.54
C THR A 148 17.36 -14.43 30.66
N LEU A 149 17.89 -14.58 31.87
CA LEU A 149 17.17 -15.12 33.03
C LEU A 149 16.89 -14.02 34.06
N GLY A 150 15.62 -13.71 34.31
CA GLY A 150 15.24 -12.65 35.24
C GLY A 150 13.80 -12.76 35.71
N THR A 151 13.03 -11.69 35.55
CA THR A 151 11.59 -11.70 35.85
C THR A 151 10.88 -12.82 35.08
N GLY A 152 11.23 -12.98 33.80
CA GLY A 152 10.89 -14.13 32.95
C GLY A 152 12.13 -14.64 32.22
N ILE A 153 11.91 -15.24 31.06
CA ILE A 153 12.97 -15.75 30.18
C ILE A 153 12.90 -15.12 28.79
N GLY A 154 13.98 -14.46 28.38
CA GLY A 154 14.18 -14.00 27.00
C GLY A 154 15.10 -14.95 26.24
N SER A 155 14.99 -14.98 24.92
CA SER A 155 15.82 -15.80 24.03
C SER A 155 16.22 -15.05 22.78
N GLY A 156 17.34 -15.46 22.19
CA GLY A 156 17.76 -15.01 20.87
C GLY A 156 18.58 -16.10 20.17
N PHE A 157 18.50 -16.10 18.84
CA PHE A 157 19.16 -17.09 17.98
C PHE A 157 20.01 -16.34 16.96
N VAL A 158 21.28 -16.70 16.86
CA VAL A 158 22.22 -16.07 15.93
C VAL A 158 22.86 -17.13 15.04
N VAL A 159 22.89 -16.85 13.74
CA VAL A 159 23.55 -17.68 12.72
C VAL A 159 24.48 -16.77 11.93
N ASP A 160 25.76 -17.11 11.86
CA ASP A 160 26.77 -16.38 11.08
C ASP A 160 26.81 -14.87 11.35
N GLY A 161 26.61 -14.51 12.63
CA GLY A 161 26.69 -13.12 13.09
C GLY A 161 25.39 -12.32 12.90
N GLU A 162 24.30 -12.93 12.45
CA GLU A 162 23.00 -12.29 12.27
C GLU A 162 21.93 -12.93 13.15
N VAL A 163 21.04 -12.11 13.71
CA VAL A 163 19.87 -12.59 14.46
C VAL A 163 18.89 -13.24 13.49
N VAL A 164 18.40 -14.41 13.85
CA VAL A 164 17.41 -15.17 13.08
C VAL A 164 16.12 -15.32 13.89
N THR A 165 15.03 -14.82 13.33
CA THR A 165 13.69 -14.88 13.96
C THR A 165 12.70 -15.76 13.17
N ILE A 166 13.08 -16.20 11.98
CA ILE A 166 12.31 -17.10 11.12
C ILE A 166 13.23 -18.21 10.59
N ASP A 167 13.09 -19.42 11.12
CA ASP A 167 13.78 -20.64 10.66
C ASP A 167 12.99 -21.87 11.14
N ASP A 168 13.01 -22.96 10.36
CA ASP A 168 12.29 -24.21 10.71
C ASP A 168 12.82 -24.88 12.00
N ASN A 169 14.03 -24.52 12.44
CA ASN A 169 14.70 -25.09 13.60
C ASN A 169 14.65 -24.18 14.84
N ILE A 170 13.86 -23.11 14.81
CA ILE A 170 13.64 -22.23 15.97
C ILE A 170 12.15 -22.04 16.25
N PRO A 171 11.77 -21.69 17.48
CA PRO A 171 10.40 -21.27 17.80
C PRO A 171 9.96 -20.03 16.99
N HIS A 172 8.66 -19.83 16.83
CA HIS A 172 8.11 -18.63 16.17
C HIS A 172 8.69 -17.35 16.79
N GLU A 173 9.25 -16.47 15.95
CA GLU A 173 9.96 -15.25 16.33
C GLU A 173 11.15 -15.46 17.29
N GLY A 174 11.66 -16.69 17.42
CA GLY A 174 12.71 -17.02 18.38
C GLY A 174 12.27 -16.93 19.85
N ASN A 175 10.96 -16.89 20.13
CA ASN A 175 10.42 -16.70 21.48
C ASN A 175 10.22 -18.03 22.23
N ILE A 176 10.96 -18.24 23.33
CA ILE A 176 10.85 -19.50 24.13
C ILE A 176 9.89 -19.42 25.31
N TYR A 177 9.55 -18.21 25.80
CA TYR A 177 8.82 -18.02 27.06
C TYR A 177 7.45 -18.73 27.09
N ASN A 178 6.76 -18.76 25.94
CA ASN A 178 5.41 -19.31 25.79
C ASN A 178 5.38 -20.79 25.36
N LEU A 179 6.53 -21.43 25.19
CA LEU A 179 6.58 -22.83 24.75
C LEU A 179 5.93 -23.75 25.81
N PRO A 180 5.23 -24.82 25.41
CA PRO A 180 4.66 -25.78 26.35
C PRO A 180 5.77 -26.61 27.00
N PHE A 181 5.80 -26.63 28.33
CA PHE A 181 6.74 -27.40 29.14
C PHE A 181 6.07 -27.91 30.42
N LYS A 182 6.08 -29.24 30.61
CA LYS A 182 5.47 -29.93 31.77
C LYS A 182 4.05 -29.47 32.10
N GLY A 183 3.21 -29.28 31.08
CA GLY A 183 1.81 -28.90 31.22
C GLY A 183 1.56 -27.42 31.55
N LYS A 184 2.59 -26.55 31.49
CA LYS A 184 2.48 -25.08 31.60
C LYS A 184 3.40 -24.42 30.57
N ARG A 185 3.58 -23.09 30.62
CA ARG A 185 4.55 -22.39 29.76
C ARG A 185 5.95 -22.49 30.35
N VAL A 186 6.99 -22.40 29.51
CA VAL A 186 8.40 -22.38 29.96
C VAL A 186 8.63 -21.28 31.02
N GLU A 187 8.12 -20.08 30.82
CA GLU A 187 8.28 -18.96 31.78
C GLU A 187 7.69 -19.27 33.17
N ASP A 188 6.62 -20.07 33.25
CA ASP A 188 5.99 -20.45 34.52
C ASP A 188 6.91 -21.38 35.36
N TRP A 189 7.95 -21.95 34.75
CA TRP A 189 8.98 -22.77 35.39
C TRP A 189 10.33 -22.06 35.50
N ILE A 190 10.58 -21.10 34.61
CA ILE A 190 11.87 -20.41 34.46
C ILE A 190 11.67 -18.91 34.61
N SER A 191 11.44 -18.48 35.84
CA SER A 191 11.18 -17.08 36.19
C SER A 191 11.54 -16.77 37.64
N THR A 192 11.65 -15.48 37.95
CA THR A 192 11.73 -15.01 39.35
C THR A 192 10.52 -15.47 40.16
N GLN A 193 9.31 -15.41 39.58
CA GLN A 193 8.10 -15.80 40.29
C GLN A 193 8.13 -17.29 40.69
N TRP A 194 8.62 -18.17 39.83
CA TRP A 194 8.76 -19.59 40.15
C TRP A 194 9.67 -19.81 41.38
N PHE A 195 10.78 -19.06 41.48
CA PHE A 195 11.65 -19.10 42.65
C PHE A 195 10.93 -18.69 43.94
N LEU A 196 10.19 -17.56 43.90
CA LEU A 196 9.47 -17.04 45.06
C LEU A 196 8.38 -18.01 45.54
N ASP A 197 7.59 -18.54 44.61
CA ASP A 197 6.51 -19.49 44.91
C ASP A 197 7.05 -20.80 45.47
N THR A 198 8.14 -21.32 44.88
CA THR A 198 8.75 -22.58 45.30
C THR A 198 9.42 -22.41 46.66
N TYR A 199 10.10 -21.29 46.89
CA TYR A 199 10.66 -20.97 48.20
C TYR A 199 9.57 -20.91 49.28
N PHE A 200 8.48 -20.19 49.02
CA PHE A 200 7.35 -20.12 49.96
C PHE A 200 6.76 -21.51 50.26
N LYS A 201 6.61 -22.37 49.25
CA LYS A 201 6.14 -23.75 49.44
C LYS A 201 7.09 -24.59 50.31
N VAL A 202 8.40 -24.37 50.19
CA VAL A 202 9.43 -25.15 50.92
C VAL A 202 9.65 -24.64 52.35
N PHE A 203 9.62 -23.32 52.55
CA PHE A 203 10.00 -22.67 53.82
C PHE A 203 8.83 -22.03 54.58
N GLY A 204 7.65 -21.92 53.97
CA GLY A 204 6.46 -21.28 54.57
C GLY A 204 6.60 -19.76 54.80
N THR A 205 7.66 -19.14 54.29
CA THR A 205 7.96 -17.71 54.44
C THR A 205 8.26 -17.10 53.07
N SER A 206 7.97 -15.81 52.90
CA SER A 206 8.19 -15.08 51.66
C SER A 206 9.55 -14.37 51.67
N VAL A 207 10.10 -14.19 50.47
CA VAL A 207 11.34 -13.43 50.19
C VAL A 207 11.06 -12.45 49.06
N ASP A 208 11.84 -11.38 48.97
CA ASP A 208 11.57 -10.29 48.03
C ASP A 208 12.19 -10.51 46.65
N ASN A 209 13.25 -11.33 46.55
CA ASN A 209 13.98 -11.55 45.32
C ASN A 209 14.82 -12.83 45.35
N VAL A 210 15.26 -13.30 44.18
CA VAL A 210 16.08 -14.51 44.02
C VAL A 210 17.43 -14.42 44.75
N LYS A 211 17.98 -13.20 44.93
CA LYS A 211 19.26 -13.03 45.63
C LYS A 211 19.17 -13.49 47.09
N GLN A 212 18.08 -13.22 47.80
CA GLN A 212 17.89 -13.72 49.18
C GLN A 212 17.89 -15.26 49.23
N ILE A 213 17.30 -15.91 48.22
CA ILE A 213 17.30 -17.37 48.10
C ILE A 213 18.72 -17.89 47.81
N ALA A 214 19.45 -17.23 46.91
CA ALA A 214 20.84 -17.56 46.58
C ALA A 214 21.77 -17.43 47.80
N ASP A 215 21.67 -16.32 48.54
CA ASP A 215 22.46 -16.07 49.74
C ASP A 215 22.21 -17.18 50.79
N GLN A 216 20.97 -17.69 50.89
CA GLN A 216 20.63 -18.79 51.80
C GLN A 216 21.06 -20.17 51.27
N ALA A 217 21.07 -20.38 49.94
CA ALA A 217 21.49 -21.64 49.32
C ALA A 217 22.96 -21.99 49.60
N GLU A 218 23.79 -21.01 49.97
CA GLU A 218 25.18 -21.23 50.41
C GLU A 218 25.27 -22.07 51.70
N THR A 219 24.21 -22.10 52.53
CA THR A 219 24.21 -22.82 53.81
C THR A 219 23.03 -23.78 54.00
N SER A 220 21.98 -23.68 53.17
CA SER A 220 20.76 -24.48 53.27
C SER A 220 20.63 -25.46 52.10
N ILE A 221 20.67 -26.76 52.41
CA ILE A 221 20.43 -27.84 51.43
C ILE A 221 19.08 -27.66 50.72
N LYS A 222 18.04 -27.22 51.44
CA LYS A 222 16.71 -27.04 50.88
C LYS A 222 16.66 -25.87 49.89
N ALA A 223 17.38 -24.79 50.15
CA ALA A 223 17.43 -23.65 49.22
C ALA A 223 18.29 -23.99 48.00
N LYS A 224 19.36 -24.78 48.18
CA LYS A 224 20.16 -25.32 47.08
C LYS A 224 19.35 -26.25 46.17
N ASP A 225 18.50 -27.11 46.73
CA ASP A 225 17.61 -28.00 45.97
C ASP A 225 16.64 -27.21 45.06
N ILE A 226 16.18 -26.04 45.48
CA ILE A 226 15.37 -25.15 44.62
C ILE A 226 16.15 -24.73 43.36
N PHE A 227 17.43 -24.37 43.51
CA PHE A 227 18.31 -24.06 42.38
C PHE A 227 18.60 -25.29 41.51
N GLU A 228 18.81 -26.47 42.10
CA GLU A 228 19.02 -27.70 41.33
C GLU A 228 17.78 -28.07 40.51
N GLN A 229 16.57 -27.92 41.07
CA GLN A 229 15.31 -28.09 40.34
C GLN A 229 15.18 -27.08 39.19
N TYR A 230 15.49 -25.81 39.44
CA TYR A 230 15.51 -24.77 38.41
C TYR A 230 16.49 -25.10 37.28
N GLY A 231 17.72 -25.52 37.62
CA GLY A 231 18.75 -25.92 36.67
C GLY A 231 18.30 -27.07 35.80
N ARG A 232 17.62 -28.07 36.36
CA ARG A 232 17.05 -29.19 35.61
C ARG A 232 15.95 -28.73 34.64
N HIS A 233 15.04 -27.85 35.08
CA HIS A 233 14.01 -27.30 34.19
C HIS A 233 14.60 -26.51 33.01
N LEU A 234 15.56 -25.63 33.29
CA LEU A 234 16.28 -24.90 32.26
C LEU A 234 17.07 -25.84 31.34
N GLY A 235 17.72 -26.87 31.89
CA GLY A 235 18.53 -27.83 31.14
C GLY A 235 17.69 -28.66 30.17
N GLU A 236 16.52 -29.14 30.61
CA GLU A 236 15.60 -29.90 29.75
C GLU A 236 15.08 -29.05 28.58
N VAL A 237 14.71 -27.78 28.83
CA VAL A 237 14.25 -26.86 27.77
C VAL A 237 15.39 -26.56 26.79
N MET A 238 16.57 -26.20 27.30
CA MET A 238 17.71 -25.84 26.46
C MET A 238 18.28 -27.03 25.69
N ASN A 239 18.24 -28.25 26.25
CA ASN A 239 18.63 -29.46 25.52
C ASN A 239 17.68 -29.71 24.34
N SER A 240 16.36 -29.59 24.55
CA SER A 240 15.37 -29.74 23.48
C SER A 240 15.58 -28.73 22.34
N LEU A 241 15.90 -27.47 22.67
CA LEU A 241 16.20 -26.44 21.67
C LEU A 241 17.54 -26.73 20.96
N SER A 242 18.52 -27.26 21.70
CA SER A 242 19.84 -27.59 21.16
C SER A 242 19.78 -28.75 20.16
N ASP A 243 18.92 -29.74 20.40
CA ASP A 243 18.72 -30.87 19.48
C ASP A 243 18.20 -30.41 18.10
N SER A 244 17.37 -29.36 18.07
CA SER A 244 16.81 -28.78 16.85
C SER A 244 17.77 -27.78 16.20
N PHE A 245 18.16 -26.72 16.92
CA PHE A 245 18.95 -25.61 16.36
C PHE A 245 20.42 -25.97 16.13
N LYS A 246 20.96 -26.89 16.95
CA LYS A 246 22.36 -27.32 17.00
C LYS A 246 23.35 -26.16 17.21
N PRO A 247 23.25 -25.42 18.33
CA PRO A 247 24.16 -24.34 18.63
C PRO A 247 25.57 -24.86 18.93
N GLU A 248 26.58 -24.12 18.51
CA GLU A 248 27.97 -24.34 18.91
C GLU A 248 28.23 -23.79 20.32
N ALA A 249 27.48 -22.75 20.71
CA ALA A 249 27.56 -22.13 22.01
C ALA A 249 26.18 -21.74 22.55
N ILE A 250 26.03 -21.87 23.88
CA ILE A 250 24.91 -21.31 24.63
C ILE A 250 25.40 -20.16 25.49
N VAL A 251 24.84 -18.96 25.31
CA VAL A 251 25.15 -17.79 26.13
C VAL A 251 24.03 -17.50 27.12
N ILE A 252 24.35 -17.40 28.42
CA ILE A 252 23.35 -17.22 29.48
C ILE A 252 23.63 -15.91 30.22
N GLY A 253 22.63 -15.03 30.22
CA GLY A 253 22.65 -13.74 30.91
C GLY A 253 21.49 -13.54 31.85
N GLY A 254 21.34 -12.31 32.35
CA GLY A 254 20.26 -11.89 33.23
C GLY A 254 20.64 -11.82 34.71
N SER A 255 19.67 -11.48 35.56
CA SER A 255 19.91 -11.33 37.00
C SER A 255 20.09 -12.66 37.71
N ILE A 256 19.39 -13.71 37.27
CA ILE A 256 19.45 -15.06 37.86
C ILE A 256 20.75 -15.79 37.46
N SER A 257 21.33 -15.48 36.29
CA SER A 257 22.59 -16.11 35.84
C SER A 257 23.78 -15.82 36.77
N LYS A 258 23.68 -14.77 37.60
CA LYS A 258 24.67 -14.47 38.66
C LYS A 258 24.79 -15.59 39.70
N SER A 259 23.76 -16.42 39.81
CA SER A 259 23.69 -17.58 40.70
C SER A 259 23.92 -18.92 39.96
N TYR A 260 24.49 -18.89 38.74
CA TYR A 260 24.70 -20.09 37.91
C TYR A 260 25.44 -21.21 38.64
N HIS A 261 26.41 -20.89 39.51
CA HIS A 261 27.16 -21.88 40.31
C HIS A 261 26.28 -22.73 41.23
N LEU A 262 25.05 -22.29 41.54
CA LEU A 262 24.10 -23.04 42.36
C LEU A 262 23.29 -24.06 41.56
N PHE A 263 23.23 -23.94 40.23
CA PHE A 263 22.39 -24.78 39.38
C PHE A 263 23.10 -25.36 38.13
N ASN A 264 24.36 -25.02 37.90
CA ASN A 264 25.15 -25.46 36.75
C ASN A 264 25.20 -26.99 36.60
N ASN A 265 25.44 -27.72 37.69
CA ASN A 265 25.55 -29.18 37.63
C ASN A 265 24.26 -29.84 37.16
N ALA A 266 23.11 -29.34 37.63
CA ALA A 266 21.80 -29.87 37.24
C ALA A 266 21.43 -29.48 35.80
N PHE A 267 21.81 -28.28 35.37
CA PHE A 267 21.62 -27.78 34.01
C PHE A 267 22.47 -28.56 33.00
N GLU A 268 23.78 -28.67 33.25
CA GLU A 268 24.74 -29.32 32.35
C GLU A 268 24.51 -30.82 32.23
N ALA A 269 23.99 -31.47 33.28
CA ALA A 269 23.65 -32.89 33.27
C ALA A 269 22.49 -33.26 32.32
N CYS A 270 21.73 -32.27 31.83
CA CYS A 270 20.66 -32.51 30.85
C CYS A 270 21.19 -32.75 29.43
N PHE A 271 22.45 -32.41 29.14
CA PHE A 271 23.03 -32.54 27.80
C PHE A 271 23.87 -33.82 27.67
N ALA A 272 23.68 -34.57 26.59
CA ALA A 272 24.53 -35.72 26.28
C ALA A 272 25.95 -35.29 25.86
N ILE A 273 26.04 -34.23 25.04
CA ILE A 273 27.27 -33.51 24.68
C ILE A 273 26.93 -32.02 24.75
N PRO A 274 27.35 -31.29 25.80
CA PRO A 274 26.97 -29.89 25.95
C PRO A 274 27.68 -29.02 24.91
N PRO A 275 26.99 -28.05 24.29
CA PRO A 275 27.64 -26.99 23.53
C PRO A 275 28.51 -26.10 24.45
N SER A 276 29.28 -25.18 23.89
CA SER A 276 30.09 -24.25 24.70
C SER A 276 29.18 -23.34 25.53
N ILE A 277 29.03 -23.60 26.83
CA ILE A 277 28.21 -22.79 27.72
C ILE A 277 29.03 -21.59 28.24
N ARG A 278 28.50 -20.38 28.06
CA ARG A 278 29.13 -19.12 28.50
C ARG A 278 28.16 -18.31 29.34
N ILE A 279 28.62 -17.91 30.53
CA ILE A 279 27.82 -17.11 31.47
C ILE A 279 28.33 -15.69 31.47
N THR A 280 27.46 -14.74 31.17
CA THR A 280 27.80 -13.32 31.23
C THR A 280 27.45 -12.72 32.59
N LYS A 281 28.23 -11.72 33.01
CA LYS A 281 27.90 -10.84 34.14
C LYS A 281 27.46 -9.44 33.67
N GLY A 282 27.55 -9.16 32.37
CA GLY A 282 27.36 -7.84 31.77
C GLY A 282 26.24 -7.79 30.72
N THR A 283 25.06 -8.34 31.02
CA THR A 283 23.94 -8.44 30.07
C THR A 283 23.59 -7.12 29.36
N ALA A 284 23.53 -6.01 30.09
CA ALA A 284 23.26 -4.69 29.50
C ALA A 284 24.37 -4.24 28.54
N ASN A 285 25.64 -4.55 28.83
CA ASN A 285 26.76 -4.20 27.96
C ASN A 285 26.71 -5.00 26.65
N ALA A 286 26.35 -6.29 26.73
CA ALA A 286 26.14 -7.11 25.55
C ALA A 286 24.94 -6.59 24.72
N ALA A 287 23.83 -6.23 25.36
CA ALA A 287 22.67 -5.65 24.68
C ALA A 287 23.01 -4.35 23.94
N ILE A 288 23.73 -3.43 24.60
CA ILE A 288 24.26 -2.18 23.99
C ILE A 288 25.09 -2.49 22.74
N LEU A 289 26.01 -3.45 22.83
CA LEU A 289 26.87 -3.84 21.72
C LEU A 289 26.07 -4.47 20.58
N GLY A 290 25.18 -5.43 20.87
CA GLY A 290 24.38 -6.11 19.87
C GLY A 290 23.43 -5.19 19.11
N ALA A 291 22.82 -4.22 19.79
CA ALA A 291 21.97 -3.23 19.12
C ALA A 291 22.74 -2.38 18.09
N VAL A 292 24.00 -2.01 18.39
CA VAL A 292 24.87 -1.32 17.42
C VAL A 292 25.29 -2.25 16.28
N ILE A 293 25.66 -3.50 16.58
CA ILE A 293 26.04 -4.48 15.55
C ILE A 293 24.90 -4.66 14.55
N HIS A 294 23.66 -4.81 15.03
CA HIS A 294 22.48 -4.92 14.19
C HIS A 294 22.34 -3.74 13.21
N LEU A 295 22.53 -2.51 13.69
CA LEU A 295 22.52 -1.31 12.85
C LEU A 295 23.61 -1.35 11.77
N THR A 296 24.81 -1.84 12.09
CA THR A 296 25.94 -1.85 11.14
C THR A 296 25.88 -2.95 10.08
N ILE A 297 25.27 -4.10 10.39
CA ILE A 297 25.14 -5.22 9.45
C ILE A 297 23.94 -4.99 8.52
N LYS A 298 22.88 -4.35 9.00
CA LYS A 298 21.65 -4.09 8.25
C LYS A 298 21.75 -2.83 7.39
N GLN A 299 22.46 -2.91 6.25
CA GLN A 299 22.47 -1.85 5.22
C GLN A 299 22.20 -2.34 3.79
N ASN A 300 21.48 -3.45 3.62
CA ASN A 300 20.93 -3.82 2.30
C ASN A 300 19.41 -3.62 2.30
N LYS A 301 18.94 -2.52 1.70
CA LYS A 301 17.54 -2.37 1.29
C LYS A 301 17.45 -2.31 -0.23
N LEU A 302 16.34 -2.82 -0.74
CA LEU A 302 15.91 -2.68 -2.13
C LEU A 302 15.97 -1.20 -2.54
N ASN A 303 16.80 -0.86 -3.53
CA ASN A 303 16.99 0.53 -3.97
C ASN A 303 15.78 1.12 -4.72
N THR A 304 14.79 0.30 -5.08
CA THR A 304 13.73 0.70 -6.01
C THR A 304 12.42 1.01 -5.27
N LYS A 305 12.04 2.30 -5.18
CA LYS A 305 10.78 2.74 -4.54
C LYS A 305 9.51 2.50 -5.39
N ARG A 306 9.65 2.40 -6.71
CA ARG A 306 8.55 2.22 -7.69
C ARG A 306 9.04 1.28 -8.79
N LYS A 307 8.27 0.26 -9.17
CA LYS A 307 8.59 -0.63 -10.29
C LYS A 307 7.82 -0.20 -11.54
N THR A 308 8.31 0.85 -12.19
CA THR A 308 7.76 1.43 -13.43
C THR A 308 8.80 2.35 -14.06
N GLU A 309 8.77 2.49 -15.39
CA GLU A 309 9.51 3.56 -16.08
C GLU A 309 8.68 4.83 -16.25
N GLN A 310 7.40 4.80 -15.85
CA GLN A 310 6.55 5.99 -15.90
C GLN A 310 7.01 7.06 -14.91
N TYR A 311 7.14 8.27 -15.44
CA TYR A 311 7.50 9.44 -14.66
C TYR A 311 6.40 9.79 -13.66
N VAL A 312 6.81 10.17 -12.44
CA VAL A 312 5.91 10.83 -11.49
C VAL A 312 5.47 12.15 -12.10
N MET A 313 4.22 12.57 -11.87
CA MET A 313 3.75 13.87 -12.33
C MET A 313 4.71 14.99 -11.89
N PRO A 314 5.04 15.97 -12.74
CA PRO A 314 5.76 17.14 -12.28
C PRO A 314 4.91 17.98 -11.31
N MET A 315 5.46 18.33 -10.14
CA MET A 315 4.78 19.20 -9.16
C MET A 315 4.45 20.59 -9.70
N ARG A 316 5.20 21.05 -10.72
CA ARG A 316 4.94 22.28 -11.46
C ARG A 316 4.76 22.00 -12.94
N ALA A 317 3.78 22.63 -13.56
CA ALA A 317 3.61 22.60 -15.00
C ALA A 317 4.81 23.24 -15.71
N ASP A 318 5.22 22.65 -16.83
CA ASP A 318 6.18 23.26 -17.74
C ASP A 318 5.41 24.23 -18.67
N GLU A 319 5.46 25.52 -18.34
CA GLU A 319 4.78 26.55 -19.13
C GLU A 319 5.28 26.61 -20.59
N SER A 320 6.48 26.10 -20.89
CA SER A 320 7.00 26.07 -22.26
C SER A 320 6.26 25.07 -23.17
N LYS A 321 5.62 24.06 -22.58
CA LYS A 321 4.87 23.01 -23.29
C LYS A 321 3.36 23.23 -23.28
N LYS A 322 2.89 24.36 -22.74
CA LYS A 322 1.46 24.60 -22.54
C LYS A 322 0.72 24.68 -23.88
N GLY A 323 -0.20 23.75 -24.10
CA GLY A 323 -1.01 23.69 -25.32
C GLY A 323 -0.29 23.08 -26.53
N GLU A 324 0.81 22.36 -26.31
CA GLU A 324 1.54 21.59 -27.32
C GLU A 324 1.17 20.10 -27.26
N GLY A 325 0.33 19.64 -28.20
CA GLY A 325 0.03 18.21 -28.38
C GLY A 325 -0.72 17.56 -27.21
N TYR A 326 -0.78 16.23 -27.25
CA TYR A 326 -1.38 15.43 -26.18
C TYR A 326 -0.57 15.57 -24.89
N THR A 327 -1.23 15.85 -23.76
CA THR A 327 -0.60 15.80 -22.43
C THR A 327 -1.16 14.69 -21.55
N VAL A 328 -0.26 13.97 -20.87
CA VAL A 328 -0.59 12.95 -19.86
C VAL A 328 -0.80 13.58 -18.47
N TYR A 329 -0.56 14.89 -18.31
CA TYR A 329 -0.69 15.62 -17.05
C TYR A 329 -1.65 16.83 -17.17
N PRO A 330 -2.90 16.63 -17.62
CA PRO A 330 -3.88 17.72 -17.65
C PRO A 330 -4.16 18.22 -16.24
N SER A 331 -4.37 19.53 -16.08
CA SER A 331 -4.70 20.13 -14.78
C SER A 331 -5.80 21.18 -14.89
N PHE A 332 -6.66 21.23 -13.88
CA PHE A 332 -7.74 22.18 -13.76
C PHE A 332 -7.31 23.36 -12.86
N GLU A 333 -7.06 24.52 -13.48
CA GLU A 333 -6.67 25.74 -12.74
C GLU A 333 -7.83 26.27 -11.90
N ILE A 334 -7.74 26.24 -10.57
CA ILE A 334 -8.82 26.69 -9.68
C ILE A 334 -8.90 28.21 -9.61
N ALA A 335 -10.12 28.76 -9.53
CA ALA A 335 -10.34 30.21 -9.45
C ALA A 335 -9.85 30.79 -8.11
N THR A 336 -10.13 30.11 -6.99
CA THR A 336 -9.84 30.58 -5.63
C THR A 336 -9.01 29.59 -4.81
N GLY A 337 -8.35 30.09 -3.76
CA GLY A 337 -7.49 29.28 -2.88
C GLY A 337 -6.05 29.17 -3.39
N THR A 338 -5.28 28.29 -2.75
CA THR A 338 -3.84 28.11 -3.03
C THR A 338 -3.47 26.63 -3.10
N VAL A 339 -2.53 26.31 -3.98
CA VAL A 339 -1.82 25.03 -3.98
C VAL A 339 -0.36 25.30 -3.64
N SER A 340 0.09 24.72 -2.54
CA SER A 340 1.38 24.95 -1.93
C SER A 340 2.30 23.75 -2.10
N MET A 341 3.61 23.98 -2.01
CA MET A 341 4.64 22.92 -2.03
C MET A 341 5.39 22.88 -0.70
N GLY A 342 5.83 21.69 -0.30
CA GLY A 342 6.77 21.51 0.80
C GLY A 342 6.12 21.38 2.18
N VAL A 343 6.69 20.46 2.97
CA VAL A 343 6.27 20.18 4.35
C VAL A 343 6.50 21.38 5.27
N GLU A 344 7.56 22.15 5.05
CA GLU A 344 7.86 23.35 5.85
C GLU A 344 6.69 24.35 5.81
N ASN A 345 6.12 24.61 4.63
CA ASN A 345 4.98 25.52 4.46
C ASN A 345 3.69 24.92 5.04
N LEU A 346 3.50 23.61 4.96
CA LEU A 346 2.36 22.94 5.61
C LEU A 346 2.44 23.10 7.13
N VAL A 347 3.62 22.87 7.70
CA VAL A 347 3.84 23.00 9.14
C VAL A 347 3.55 24.41 9.62
N ASP A 348 3.80 25.45 8.82
CA ASP A 348 3.46 26.82 9.20
C ASP A 348 1.96 27.01 9.46
N GLU A 349 1.09 26.37 8.66
CA GLU A 349 -0.37 26.42 8.81
C GLU A 349 -0.95 25.47 9.88
N LEU A 350 -0.23 24.42 10.24
CA LEU A 350 -0.73 23.43 11.21
C LEU A 350 -0.80 24.00 12.64
N PRO A 351 -1.72 23.51 13.48
CA PRO A 351 -1.73 23.88 14.90
C PRO A 351 -0.44 23.42 15.58
N LYS A 352 0.01 24.18 16.58
CA LYS A 352 1.24 23.89 17.36
C LYS A 352 0.94 23.21 18.70
N GLU A 353 -0.33 23.03 19.02
CA GLU A 353 -0.85 22.38 20.22
C GLU A 353 -2.12 21.58 19.89
N GLY A 354 -2.57 20.72 20.80
CA GLY A 354 -3.75 19.88 20.58
C GLY A 354 -3.42 18.62 19.79
N CYS A 355 -4.29 18.26 18.83
CA CYS A 355 -4.16 17.04 18.04
C CYS A 355 -4.16 17.32 16.53
N ILE A 356 -3.33 16.57 15.80
CA ILE A 356 -3.37 16.46 14.34
C ILE A 356 -3.62 14.99 13.99
N LEU A 357 -4.58 14.75 13.09
CA LEU A 357 -4.97 13.44 12.60
C LEU A 357 -4.54 13.36 11.13
N ILE A 358 -3.40 12.72 10.89
CA ILE A 358 -2.80 12.54 9.57
C ILE A 358 -3.31 11.22 9.00
N ASP A 359 -4.54 11.27 8.48
CA ASP A 359 -5.20 10.14 7.85
C ASP A 359 -4.80 10.04 6.37
N GLY A 360 -5.18 8.97 5.69
CA GLY A 360 -4.84 8.82 4.29
C GLY A 360 -4.96 7.40 3.77
N TYR A 361 -4.50 7.25 2.54
CA TYR A 361 -4.60 5.99 1.83
C TYR A 361 -3.40 5.07 2.07
N MET A 362 -3.57 3.77 1.82
CA MET A 362 -2.44 2.83 1.86
C MET A 362 -1.41 3.18 0.78
N GLY A 363 -0.14 2.84 1.04
CA GLY A 363 0.94 3.01 0.07
C GLY A 363 1.52 4.42 -0.02
N ALA A 364 1.03 5.38 0.77
CA ALA A 364 1.71 6.66 0.98
C ALA A 364 3.09 6.47 1.61
N TYR A 365 4.01 7.42 1.37
CA TYR A 365 5.35 7.45 1.97
C TYR A 365 5.29 7.96 3.41
N TRP A 366 4.64 7.18 4.29
CA TRP A 366 4.34 7.57 5.67
C TRP A 366 5.60 7.92 6.46
N GLU A 367 6.63 7.06 6.41
CA GLU A 367 7.89 7.28 7.12
C GLU A 367 8.58 8.57 6.65
N GLU A 368 8.70 8.79 5.34
CA GLU A 368 9.36 9.97 4.80
C GLU A 368 8.59 11.25 5.08
N PHE A 369 7.25 11.22 4.94
CA PHE A 369 6.41 12.37 5.25
C PHE A 369 6.48 12.73 6.73
N MET A 370 6.33 11.74 7.62
CA MET A 370 6.39 11.96 9.07
C MET A 370 7.80 12.39 9.51
N GLY A 371 8.85 11.85 8.91
CA GLY A 371 10.23 12.26 9.16
C GLY A 371 10.49 13.72 8.79
N GLN A 372 9.93 14.20 7.67
CA GLN A 372 10.00 15.61 7.27
C GLN A 372 9.13 16.52 8.16
N LEU A 373 7.93 16.06 8.53
CA LEU A 373 6.99 16.82 9.35
C LEU A 373 7.55 17.07 10.76
N THR A 374 8.00 16.00 11.42
CA THR A 374 8.57 16.05 12.78
C THR A 374 9.85 16.89 12.83
N ALA A 375 10.69 16.79 11.80
CA ALA A 375 11.84 17.66 11.61
C ALA A 375 11.45 19.15 11.52
N ALA A 376 10.47 19.48 10.67
CA ALA A 376 10.01 20.85 10.47
C ALA A 376 9.32 21.42 11.74
N LEU A 377 8.60 20.60 12.49
CA LEU A 377 8.05 20.96 13.81
C LEU A 377 9.15 21.23 14.83
N GLN A 378 10.18 20.38 14.90
CA GLN A 378 11.30 20.58 15.82
C GLN A 378 12.06 21.88 15.53
N LYS A 379 12.30 22.22 14.26
CA LYS A 379 12.94 23.50 13.88
C LYS A 379 12.16 24.73 14.38
N ARG A 380 10.86 24.58 14.63
CA ARG A 380 9.97 25.62 15.19
C ARG A 380 9.81 25.51 16.71
N ASN A 381 10.59 24.66 17.37
CA ASN A 381 10.53 24.37 18.81
C ASN A 381 9.14 23.88 19.26
N VAL A 382 8.45 23.12 18.41
CA VAL A 382 7.15 22.52 18.73
C VAL A 382 7.39 21.16 19.33
N GLU A 383 7.12 21.02 20.62
CA GLU A 383 7.19 19.72 21.27
C GLU A 383 6.01 18.84 20.86
N HIS A 384 6.29 17.63 20.39
CA HIS A 384 5.30 16.76 19.77
C HIS A 384 5.56 15.28 20.07
N VAL A 385 4.48 14.49 20.05
CA VAL A 385 4.53 13.03 20.15
C VAL A 385 3.70 12.44 19.02
N THR A 386 4.29 11.49 18.30
CA THR A 386 3.65 10.81 17.17
C THR A 386 3.16 9.42 17.56
N TYR A 387 1.94 9.10 17.14
CA TYR A 387 1.26 7.83 17.40
C TYR A 387 0.89 7.16 16.08
N ASP A 388 1.40 5.95 15.86
CA ASP A 388 1.09 5.16 14.66
C ASP A 388 -0.18 4.34 14.88
N MET A 389 -1.21 4.60 14.08
CA MET A 389 -2.47 3.87 14.18
C MET A 389 -2.36 2.40 13.76
N ALA A 390 -1.35 2.02 12.97
CA ALA A 390 -1.14 0.62 12.61
C ALA A 390 -0.91 -0.28 13.84
N SER A 391 -0.39 0.29 14.93
CA SER A 391 -0.23 -0.40 16.23
C SER A 391 -1.55 -0.90 16.82
N ALA A 392 -2.68 -0.31 16.40
CA ALA A 392 -4.02 -0.63 16.88
C ALA A 392 -4.84 -1.53 15.95
N TYR A 393 -4.26 -2.02 14.85
CA TYR A 393 -4.91 -3.03 14.03
C TYR A 393 -5.16 -4.33 14.83
N LYS A 394 -6.21 -5.05 14.43
CA LYS A 394 -6.42 -6.44 14.83
C LYS A 394 -5.22 -7.27 14.36
N ASP A 395 -4.95 -8.36 15.06
CA ASP A 395 -3.86 -9.26 14.67
C ASP A 395 -4.15 -9.90 13.31
N VAL A 396 -3.09 -10.22 12.55
CA VAL A 396 -3.16 -10.70 11.16
C VAL A 396 -4.18 -11.84 11.00
N GLU A 397 -4.11 -12.88 11.82
CA GLU A 397 -5.01 -14.04 11.78
C GLU A 397 -6.50 -13.64 11.89
N ARG A 398 -6.80 -12.62 12.71
CA ARG A 398 -8.18 -12.15 12.91
C ARG A 398 -8.67 -11.37 11.71
N ILE A 399 -7.81 -10.60 11.06
CA ILE A 399 -8.13 -9.89 9.81
C ILE A 399 -8.30 -10.89 8.68
N GLU A 400 -7.38 -11.83 8.51
CA GLU A 400 -7.44 -12.88 7.48
C GLU A 400 -8.76 -13.66 7.56
N LYS A 401 -9.12 -14.13 8.75
CA LYS A 401 -10.40 -14.82 8.98
C LYS A 401 -11.63 -13.96 8.66
N MET A 402 -11.55 -12.66 8.90
CA MET A 402 -12.64 -11.72 8.65
C MET A 402 -12.87 -11.51 7.15
N ILE A 403 -11.79 -11.48 6.36
CA ILE A 403 -11.84 -11.17 4.92
C ILE A 403 -11.88 -12.42 4.03
N GLU A 404 -11.51 -13.59 4.55
CA GLU A 404 -11.47 -14.88 3.85
C GLU A 404 -12.70 -15.14 2.95
N PRO A 405 -13.96 -14.94 3.40
CA PRO A 405 -15.15 -15.18 2.58
C PRO A 405 -15.24 -14.33 1.29
N PHE A 406 -14.42 -13.27 1.21
CA PHE A 406 -14.43 -12.28 0.13
C PHE A 406 -13.22 -12.39 -0.79
N LEU A 407 -12.24 -13.24 -0.48
CA LEU A 407 -11.02 -13.39 -1.28
C LEU A 407 -11.19 -14.33 -2.49
N GLY A 408 -12.32 -15.05 -2.59
CA GLY A 408 -12.58 -15.98 -3.70
C GLY A 408 -11.72 -17.25 -3.66
N GLY A 409 -11.12 -17.59 -2.51
CA GLY A 409 -10.24 -18.75 -2.35
C GLY A 409 -8.98 -18.65 -3.22
N ASP A 410 -8.67 -19.75 -3.92
CA ASP A 410 -7.48 -19.88 -4.77
C ASP A 410 -7.57 -19.13 -6.12
N ASP A 411 -8.68 -18.42 -6.39
CA ASP A 411 -8.80 -17.65 -7.63
C ASP A 411 -7.71 -16.55 -7.69
N PRO A 412 -6.87 -16.51 -8.73
CA PRO A 412 -5.72 -15.59 -8.78
C PRO A 412 -6.11 -14.15 -9.13
N VAL A 413 -7.36 -13.89 -9.52
CA VAL A 413 -7.81 -12.58 -10.02
C VAL A 413 -9.03 -12.07 -9.27
N PHE A 414 -10.02 -12.91 -9.00
CA PHE A 414 -11.34 -12.49 -8.56
C PHE A 414 -11.64 -12.80 -7.10
N GLY A 415 -12.18 -11.80 -6.40
CA GLY A 415 -12.82 -11.90 -5.09
C GLY A 415 -14.24 -11.34 -5.14
N LYS A 416 -14.80 -10.99 -3.98
CA LYS A 416 -16.11 -10.36 -3.82
C LYS A 416 -15.96 -9.10 -2.98
N LEU A 417 -16.70 -8.04 -3.31
CA LEU A 417 -16.60 -6.77 -2.58
C LEU A 417 -16.89 -6.96 -1.08
N TYR A 418 -15.99 -6.47 -0.23
CA TYR A 418 -16.15 -6.45 1.22
C TYR A 418 -17.13 -5.35 1.65
N PRO A 419 -18.22 -5.67 2.38
CA PRO A 419 -19.26 -4.70 2.72
C PRO A 419 -18.96 -3.86 3.97
N GLY A 420 -17.86 -4.15 4.68
CA GLY A 420 -17.53 -3.55 5.97
C GLY A 420 -17.01 -2.11 5.90
N ASN A 421 -16.31 -1.71 6.94
CA ASN A 421 -15.71 -0.38 7.12
C ASN A 421 -14.24 -0.50 7.55
N LEU A 422 -13.50 0.60 7.45
CA LEU A 422 -12.10 0.63 7.89
C LEU A 422 -11.96 0.31 9.39
N GLU A 423 -12.92 0.73 10.21
CA GLU A 423 -12.99 0.42 11.65
C GLU A 423 -13.00 -1.09 11.96
N ASP A 424 -13.46 -1.92 11.01
CA ASP A 424 -13.44 -3.39 11.16
C ASP A 424 -12.01 -3.96 11.20
N PHE A 425 -10.99 -3.18 10.81
CA PHE A 425 -9.57 -3.59 10.90
C PHE A 425 -8.93 -3.24 12.24
N PHE A 426 -9.58 -2.41 13.07
CA PHE A 426 -9.04 -1.93 14.34
C PHE A 426 -9.53 -2.75 15.54
N ASP A 427 -8.67 -2.91 16.54
CA ASP A 427 -9.08 -3.41 17.85
C ASP A 427 -9.41 -2.21 18.77
N ALA A 428 -10.67 -2.12 19.20
CA ALA A 428 -11.15 -0.96 19.95
C ALA A 428 -10.43 -0.76 21.29
N ASP A 429 -9.98 -1.84 21.93
CA ASP A 429 -9.22 -1.72 23.17
C ASP A 429 -7.80 -1.24 22.89
N LYS A 430 -7.19 -1.69 21.79
CA LYS A 430 -5.90 -1.14 21.32
C LYS A 430 -6.01 0.35 21.05
N VAL A 431 -7.00 0.81 20.28
CA VAL A 431 -7.21 2.24 20.02
C VAL A 431 -7.31 3.05 21.31
N LYS A 432 -8.13 2.61 22.28
CA LYS A 432 -8.30 3.29 23.59
C LYS A 432 -7.03 3.32 24.44
N SER A 433 -6.06 2.46 24.15
CA SER A 433 -4.82 2.38 24.91
C SER A 433 -3.78 3.40 24.47
N ILE A 434 -3.98 4.06 23.32
CA ILE A 434 -3.12 5.15 22.87
C ILE A 434 -3.47 6.39 23.70
N GLN A 435 -2.52 6.85 24.52
CA GLN A 435 -2.72 7.97 25.44
C GLN A 435 -2.00 9.23 24.94
N CYS A 436 -2.76 10.31 24.75
CA CYS A 436 -2.19 11.61 24.41
C CYS A 436 -1.26 12.11 25.53
N SER A 437 -0.20 12.78 25.14
CA SER A 437 0.75 13.43 26.03
C SER A 437 0.29 14.87 26.33
N GLU A 438 0.20 15.21 27.61
CA GLU A 438 -0.06 16.58 28.05
C GLU A 438 1.14 17.48 27.75
N GLY A 439 0.87 18.72 27.33
CA GLY A 439 1.91 19.73 27.07
C GLY A 439 2.72 19.52 25.78
N ALA A 440 2.24 18.68 24.86
CA ALA A 440 2.80 18.50 23.53
C ALA A 440 1.68 18.46 22.47
N LEU A 441 2.05 18.70 21.22
CA LEU A 441 1.23 18.42 20.04
C LEU A 441 1.15 16.89 19.84
N ASN A 442 -0.05 16.34 19.80
CA ASN A 442 -0.28 14.91 19.61
C ASN A 442 -0.60 14.64 18.14
N ILE A 443 0.18 13.78 17.48
CA ILE A 443 0.03 13.53 16.05
C ILE A 443 -0.29 12.06 15.83
N PHE A 444 -1.52 11.75 15.45
CA PHE A 444 -1.93 10.41 15.07
C PHE A 444 -1.76 10.28 13.57
N TYR A 445 -1.11 9.22 13.09
CA TYR A 445 -0.87 9.04 11.65
C TYR A 445 -1.09 7.61 11.18
N GLY A 446 -1.30 7.47 9.87
CA GLY A 446 -1.56 6.20 9.19
C GLY A 446 -3.03 6.08 8.74
N PRO A 447 -3.34 5.10 7.89
CA PRO A 447 -4.73 4.88 7.45
C PRO A 447 -5.65 4.65 8.65
N GLY A 448 -6.66 5.50 8.83
CA GLY A 448 -7.56 5.45 9.99
C GLY A 448 -7.13 6.33 11.18
N ALA A 449 -6.20 7.27 11.02
CA ALA A 449 -5.86 8.28 12.06
C ALA A 449 -7.10 8.99 12.66
N ALA A 450 -8.11 9.27 11.84
CA ALA A 450 -9.36 9.89 12.27
C ALA A 450 -10.25 8.95 13.12
N LEU A 451 -9.95 7.64 13.16
CA LEU A 451 -10.63 6.65 14.02
C LEU A 451 -10.03 6.58 15.43
N SER A 452 -9.01 7.41 15.73
CA SER A 452 -8.41 7.51 17.08
C SER A 452 -9.37 7.97 18.18
N GLY A 453 -10.52 8.55 17.81
CA GLY A 453 -11.48 9.15 18.73
C GLY A 453 -11.07 10.52 19.27
N GLN A 454 -9.95 11.07 18.79
CA GLN A 454 -9.49 12.42 19.16
C GLN A 454 -10.13 13.49 18.27
N ASN A 455 -10.30 14.69 18.82
CA ASN A 455 -10.67 15.86 18.04
C ASN A 455 -9.39 16.62 17.66
N GLY A 456 -9.19 16.90 16.37
CA GLY A 456 -7.99 17.57 15.90
C GLY A 456 -8.08 17.99 14.44
N THR A 457 -7.05 18.69 13.96
CA THR A 457 -6.92 19.07 12.56
C THR A 457 -6.67 17.83 11.71
N ILE A 458 -7.49 17.61 10.67
CA ILE A 458 -7.38 16.46 9.76
C ILE A 458 -6.52 16.83 8.55
N VAL A 459 -5.37 16.18 8.44
CA VAL A 459 -4.55 16.18 7.23
C VAL A 459 -4.81 14.85 6.53
N TYR A 460 -5.32 14.87 5.30
CA TYR A 460 -5.55 13.66 4.52
C TYR A 460 -4.49 13.52 3.44
N ILE A 461 -3.74 12.41 3.44
CA ILE A 461 -2.78 12.08 2.39
C ILE A 461 -3.46 11.18 1.37
N ASP A 462 -3.68 11.70 0.16
CA ASP A 462 -4.17 10.90 -0.95
C ASP A 462 -3.05 10.49 -1.89
N ILE A 463 -3.27 9.41 -2.63
CA ILE A 463 -2.32 8.87 -3.58
C ILE A 463 -3.07 8.24 -4.76
N PRO A 464 -2.65 8.52 -6.00
CA PRO A 464 -3.19 7.85 -7.19
C PRO A 464 -2.98 6.33 -7.13
N LYS A 465 -3.99 5.54 -7.52
CA LYS A 465 -3.92 4.08 -7.41
C LYS A 465 -2.83 3.46 -8.28
N ASN A 466 -2.51 4.05 -9.44
CA ASN A 466 -1.38 3.62 -10.26
C ASN A 466 -0.05 3.68 -9.47
N GLU A 467 0.14 4.68 -8.61
CA GLU A 467 1.32 4.78 -7.73
C GLU A 467 1.33 3.70 -6.65
N VAL A 468 0.17 3.40 -6.04
CA VAL A 468 0.03 2.27 -5.10
C VAL A 468 0.43 0.97 -5.79
N GLN A 469 -0.01 0.74 -7.03
CA GLN A 469 0.35 -0.45 -7.81
C GLN A 469 1.85 -0.50 -8.12
N PHE A 470 2.48 0.60 -8.54
CA PHE A 470 3.92 0.63 -8.82
C PHE A 470 4.78 0.36 -7.58
N ARG A 471 4.34 0.87 -6.42
CA ARG A 471 4.99 0.63 -5.12
C ARG A 471 4.76 -0.80 -4.64
N SER A 472 3.56 -1.36 -4.81
CA SER A 472 3.26 -2.78 -4.56
C SER A 472 4.14 -3.71 -5.40
N ARG A 473 4.29 -3.44 -6.71
CA ARG A 473 5.18 -4.21 -7.60
C ARG A 473 6.65 -4.16 -7.18
N ALA A 474 7.06 -3.09 -6.48
CA ALA A 474 8.38 -2.90 -5.89
C ALA A 474 8.51 -3.47 -4.45
N GLY A 475 7.45 -4.04 -3.88
CA GLY A 475 7.43 -4.55 -2.51
C GLY A 475 7.45 -3.47 -1.44
N GLN A 476 6.93 -2.27 -1.75
CA GLN A 476 6.91 -1.10 -0.85
C GLN A 476 5.55 -0.84 -0.21
N VAL A 477 4.57 -1.73 -0.43
CA VAL A 477 3.21 -1.61 0.13
C VAL A 477 2.85 -2.92 0.80
N VAL A 478 2.14 -2.84 1.91
CA VAL A 478 1.46 -3.95 2.58
C VAL A 478 -0.04 -3.64 2.66
N ASN A 479 -0.89 -4.67 2.62
CA ASN A 479 -2.33 -4.48 2.85
C ASN A 479 -2.61 -4.11 4.32
N LEU A 480 -3.82 -3.62 4.61
CA LEU A 480 -4.16 -3.13 5.94
C LEU A 480 -4.03 -4.22 7.00
N GLY A 481 -3.25 -3.97 8.06
CA GLY A 481 -3.02 -4.94 9.13
C GLY A 481 -2.04 -6.07 8.81
N ASN A 482 -1.46 -6.13 7.60
CA ASN A 482 -0.36 -7.05 7.31
C ASN A 482 0.99 -6.48 7.75
N VAL A 483 1.90 -7.38 8.10
CA VAL A 483 3.29 -7.05 8.47
C VAL A 483 4.30 -7.44 7.38
N MET A 484 3.88 -8.23 6.40
CA MET A 484 4.71 -8.70 5.29
C MET A 484 4.02 -8.44 3.94
N VAL A 485 4.84 -8.35 2.89
CA VAL A 485 4.36 -8.26 1.50
C VAL A 485 3.88 -9.65 1.06
N GLU A 486 2.62 -9.74 0.66
CA GLU A 486 2.05 -10.97 0.08
C GLU A 486 2.51 -11.19 -1.37
N ASP A 487 2.16 -12.34 -1.95
CA ASP A 487 2.23 -12.52 -3.40
C ASP A 487 1.50 -11.39 -4.12
N LYS A 488 2.13 -10.80 -5.14
CA LYS A 488 1.65 -9.57 -5.79
C LYS A 488 0.24 -9.69 -6.37
N LYS A 489 -0.16 -10.88 -6.83
CA LYS A 489 -1.51 -11.09 -7.39
C LYS A 489 -2.54 -11.14 -6.27
N GLN A 490 -2.25 -11.86 -5.20
CA GLN A 490 -3.10 -11.90 -4.00
C GLN A 490 -3.22 -10.50 -3.37
N GLN A 491 -2.09 -9.78 -3.31
CA GLN A 491 -2.01 -8.43 -2.81
C GLN A 491 -2.97 -7.49 -3.56
N TYR A 492 -2.89 -7.44 -4.88
CA TYR A 492 -3.75 -6.61 -5.72
C TYR A 492 -5.22 -7.03 -5.62
N LYS A 493 -5.52 -8.34 -5.65
CA LYS A 493 -6.88 -8.86 -5.48
C LYS A 493 -7.47 -8.36 -4.16
N ARG A 494 -6.74 -8.51 -3.06
CA ARG A 494 -7.17 -8.05 -1.74
C ARG A 494 -7.34 -6.52 -1.70
N MET A 495 -6.42 -5.77 -2.30
CA MET A 495 -6.55 -4.31 -2.43
C MET A 495 -7.87 -3.93 -3.12
N TYR A 496 -8.15 -4.53 -4.27
CA TYR A 496 -9.34 -4.20 -5.07
C TYR A 496 -10.65 -4.52 -4.35
N PHE A 497 -10.78 -5.74 -3.81
CA PHE A 497 -12.04 -6.23 -3.26
C PHE A 497 -12.27 -5.84 -1.80
N ILE A 498 -11.20 -5.54 -1.05
CA ILE A 498 -11.26 -5.32 0.40
C ILE A 498 -10.72 -3.93 0.76
N ASP A 499 -9.41 -3.73 0.64
CA ASP A 499 -8.75 -2.59 1.29
C ASP A 499 -9.14 -1.25 0.66
N TRP A 500 -9.19 -1.16 -0.68
CA TRP A 500 -9.65 0.05 -1.39
C TRP A 500 -11.11 0.37 -1.11
N GLN A 501 -11.95 -0.65 -0.92
CA GLN A 501 -13.38 -0.45 -0.63
C GLN A 501 -13.57 0.23 0.72
N VAL A 502 -12.90 -0.27 1.77
CA VAL A 502 -13.01 0.32 3.11
C VAL A 502 -12.34 1.69 3.21
N LEU A 503 -11.23 1.90 2.50
CA LEU A 503 -10.55 3.19 2.46
C LEU A 503 -11.35 4.24 1.69
N ASN A 504 -11.96 3.89 0.55
CA ASN A 504 -12.80 4.84 -0.20
C ASN A 504 -14.05 5.23 0.60
N LYS A 505 -14.65 4.29 1.33
CA LYS A 505 -15.77 4.58 2.24
C LYS A 505 -15.36 5.52 3.39
N HIS A 506 -14.19 5.29 3.99
CA HIS A 506 -13.64 6.17 5.03
C HIS A 506 -13.30 7.57 4.48
N LYS A 507 -12.63 7.63 3.32
CA LYS A 507 -12.34 8.87 2.57
C LYS A 507 -13.61 9.69 2.33
N GLN A 508 -14.69 9.05 1.86
CA GLN A 508 -15.97 9.71 1.62
C GLN A 508 -16.55 10.32 2.90
N GLN A 509 -16.49 9.59 4.01
CA GLN A 509 -16.98 10.06 5.31
C GLN A 509 -16.18 11.26 5.84
N LEU A 510 -14.88 11.30 5.57
CA LEU A 510 -13.98 12.35 6.02
C LEU A 510 -14.02 13.63 5.18
N LEU A 511 -14.35 13.56 3.89
CA LEU A 511 -14.23 14.69 2.93
C LEU A 511 -14.64 16.07 3.49
N LYS A 512 -15.80 16.14 4.15
CA LYS A 512 -16.33 17.40 4.70
C LYS A 512 -15.52 17.97 5.88
N ASN A 513 -14.75 17.12 6.56
CA ASN A 513 -13.97 17.44 7.75
C ASN A 513 -12.46 17.54 7.47
N ILE A 514 -12.00 17.26 6.24
CA ILE A 514 -10.58 17.41 5.89
C ILE A 514 -10.22 18.90 5.98
N ASP A 515 -9.19 19.23 6.76
CA ASP A 515 -8.65 20.59 6.89
C ASP A 515 -7.53 20.84 5.87
N PHE A 516 -6.71 19.83 5.59
CA PHE A 516 -5.65 19.88 4.60
C PHE A 516 -5.61 18.59 3.78
N ILE A 517 -5.45 18.71 2.47
CA ILE A 517 -5.21 17.59 1.56
C ILE A 517 -3.75 17.62 1.09
N VAL A 518 -3.09 16.47 1.11
CA VAL A 518 -1.70 16.28 0.69
C VAL A 518 -1.67 15.26 -0.44
N ASP A 519 -0.98 15.60 -1.53
CA ASP A 519 -0.64 14.66 -2.59
C ASP A 519 0.64 13.88 -2.19
N GLY A 520 0.45 12.60 -1.85
CA GLY A 520 1.48 11.69 -1.37
C GLY A 520 2.29 10.99 -2.48
N GLN A 521 2.16 11.41 -3.74
CA GLN A 521 2.85 10.74 -4.85
C GLN A 521 4.36 11.04 -4.90
N PHE A 522 4.82 12.13 -4.28
CA PHE A 522 6.21 12.59 -4.34
C PHE A 522 7.05 12.04 -3.16
N GLY A 523 8.19 11.38 -3.46
CA GLY A 523 8.99 10.71 -2.43
C GLY A 523 9.72 11.63 -1.44
N ASN A 524 10.17 12.81 -1.89
CA ASN A 524 11.03 13.71 -1.10
C ASN A 524 10.42 15.10 -0.91
N ASN A 525 9.15 15.29 -1.27
CA ASN A 525 8.46 16.57 -1.20
C ASN A 525 6.94 16.31 -1.17
N ILE A 526 6.12 17.36 -1.10
CA ILE A 526 4.66 17.27 -1.19
C ILE A 526 4.08 18.47 -1.93
N THR A 527 2.91 18.30 -2.52
CA THR A 527 1.99 19.42 -2.75
C THR A 527 0.77 19.28 -1.85
N TRP A 528 0.20 20.40 -1.43
CA TRP A 528 -0.94 20.41 -0.51
C TRP A 528 -1.80 21.65 -0.70
N CYS A 529 -3.07 21.58 -0.29
CA CYS A 529 -3.97 22.72 -0.16
C CYS A 529 -4.90 22.56 1.03
N THR A 530 -5.65 23.61 1.39
CA THR A 530 -6.69 23.48 2.42
C THR A 530 -7.86 22.65 1.89
N GLY A 531 -8.57 21.95 2.78
CA GLY A 531 -9.76 21.20 2.42
C GLY A 531 -10.86 22.09 1.82
N ASP A 532 -10.96 23.34 2.25
CA ASP A 532 -11.88 24.31 1.63
C ASP A 532 -11.48 24.63 0.19
N THR A 533 -10.18 24.77 -0.07
CA THR A 533 -9.66 24.98 -1.44
C THR A 533 -10.00 23.80 -2.32
N LEU A 534 -9.79 22.57 -1.82
CA LEU A 534 -10.15 21.35 -2.54
C LEU A 534 -11.65 21.32 -2.85
N ARG A 535 -12.50 21.46 -1.83
CA ARG A 535 -13.96 21.36 -1.99
C ARG A 535 -14.52 22.43 -2.93
N GLU A 536 -13.97 23.65 -2.92
CA GLU A 536 -14.35 24.70 -3.88
C GLU A 536 -13.86 24.39 -5.30
N GLY A 537 -12.62 23.93 -5.46
CA GLY A 537 -12.11 23.51 -6.77
C GLY A 537 -12.92 22.37 -7.38
N LEU A 538 -13.32 21.39 -6.57
CA LEU A 538 -14.21 20.30 -6.99
C LEU A 538 -15.60 20.82 -7.39
N ARG A 539 -16.18 21.75 -6.61
CA ARG A 539 -17.44 22.41 -6.99
C ARG A 539 -17.32 23.17 -8.31
N GLU A 540 -16.25 23.93 -8.52
CA GLU A 540 -16.01 24.63 -9.78
C GLU A 540 -15.98 23.64 -10.96
N MET A 541 -15.29 22.51 -10.78
CA MET A 541 -15.16 21.46 -11.79
C MET A 541 -16.51 20.86 -12.22
N THR A 542 -17.53 20.82 -11.35
CA THR A 542 -18.88 20.30 -11.69
C THR A 542 -19.64 21.11 -12.75
N SER A 543 -19.17 22.31 -13.10
CA SER A 543 -19.83 23.19 -14.05
C SER A 543 -18.97 23.51 -15.27
N HIS A 544 -17.84 22.83 -15.44
CA HIS A 544 -16.87 23.08 -16.49
C HIS A 544 -16.31 21.79 -17.07
N ALA A 545 -15.85 21.86 -18.32
CA ALA A 545 -15.11 20.76 -18.91
C ALA A 545 -13.80 20.52 -18.14
N PHE A 546 -13.46 19.26 -17.91
CA PHE A 546 -12.22 18.86 -17.25
C PHE A 546 -11.69 17.56 -17.83
N ARG A 547 -10.46 17.21 -17.46
CA ARG A 547 -9.82 15.94 -17.83
C ARG A 547 -9.34 15.19 -16.59
N PRO A 548 -9.61 13.88 -16.47
CA PRO A 548 -8.86 13.03 -15.54
C PRO A 548 -7.38 12.97 -15.96
N ARG A 549 -6.49 12.61 -15.03
CA ARG A 549 -5.10 12.31 -15.39
C ARG A 549 -5.00 10.87 -15.92
N PRO A 550 -4.66 10.66 -17.20
CA PRO A 550 -4.49 9.32 -17.75
C PRO A 550 -3.21 8.67 -17.21
N TRP A 551 -3.15 7.34 -17.28
CA TRP A 551 -1.91 6.59 -17.12
C TRP A 551 -1.93 5.35 -18.02
N PHE A 552 -0.75 4.80 -18.30
CA PHE A 552 -0.60 3.80 -19.37
C PHE A 552 -0.02 2.51 -18.81
N SER A 553 -0.16 1.38 -19.49
CA SER A 553 0.48 0.15 -19.05
C SER A 553 0.98 -0.67 -20.24
N PRO A 554 2.21 -1.24 -20.17
CA PRO A 554 2.64 -2.23 -21.13
C PRO A 554 1.80 -3.50 -20.99
N GLY A 555 1.79 -4.30 -22.05
CA GLY A 555 1.13 -5.60 -22.07
C GLY A 555 1.70 -6.49 -23.17
N ILE A 556 1.49 -7.80 -23.06
CA ILE A 556 2.06 -8.77 -24.01
C ILE A 556 1.58 -8.62 -25.46
N TRP A 557 0.45 -7.95 -25.65
CA TRP A 557 -0.13 -7.70 -26.95
C TRP A 557 0.07 -6.25 -27.40
N GLY A 558 0.63 -5.41 -26.53
CA GLY A 558 0.69 -3.96 -26.71
C GLY A 558 1.49 -3.56 -27.94
N GLY A 559 1.05 -2.46 -28.54
CA GLY A 559 1.61 -1.85 -29.72
C GLY A 559 2.43 -0.59 -29.44
N ASP A 560 2.74 0.10 -30.53
CA ASP A 560 3.63 1.26 -30.55
C ASP A 560 2.92 2.59 -30.89
N TRP A 561 1.63 2.57 -31.27
CA TRP A 561 0.94 3.78 -31.71
C TRP A 561 0.95 4.88 -30.64
N MET A 562 0.62 4.53 -29.39
CA MET A 562 0.63 5.49 -28.28
C MET A 562 2.05 5.96 -27.97
N LYS A 563 3.00 5.03 -27.98
CA LYS A 563 4.41 5.29 -27.68
C LYS A 563 5.02 6.30 -28.65
N GLU A 564 4.73 6.16 -29.94
CA GLU A 564 5.25 7.01 -31.02
C GLU A 564 4.64 8.41 -31.05
N ARG A 565 3.40 8.57 -30.55
CA ARG A 565 2.64 9.83 -30.65
C ARG A 565 2.62 10.64 -29.37
N PHE A 566 2.72 10.01 -28.21
CA PHE A 566 2.65 10.70 -26.91
C PHE A 566 4.05 10.91 -26.34
N GLY A 567 4.63 12.09 -26.62
CA GLY A 567 6.01 12.42 -26.25
C GLY A 567 6.30 12.51 -24.74
N GLU A 568 5.26 12.56 -23.89
CA GLU A 568 5.42 12.53 -22.42
C GLU A 568 5.52 11.10 -21.86
N LEU A 569 5.28 10.06 -22.67
CA LEU A 569 5.47 8.67 -22.27
C LEU A 569 6.94 8.28 -22.23
N ALA A 570 7.29 7.43 -21.26
CA ALA A 570 8.61 6.81 -21.19
C ALA A 570 8.84 5.93 -22.42
N GLN A 571 9.96 6.17 -23.11
CA GLN A 571 10.26 5.58 -24.42
C GLN A 571 11.07 4.27 -24.34
N ASP A 572 11.61 3.97 -23.16
CA ASP A 572 12.33 2.73 -22.82
C ASP A 572 11.40 1.58 -22.40
N VAL A 573 10.10 1.86 -22.19
CA VAL A 573 9.07 0.82 -22.04
C VAL A 573 8.91 0.05 -23.36
N PRO A 574 8.80 -1.30 -23.36
CA PRO A 574 8.77 -2.08 -24.59
C PRO A 574 7.62 -1.71 -25.53
N ASN A 575 6.41 -1.52 -24.99
CA ASN A 575 5.19 -1.13 -25.70
C ASN A 575 4.19 -0.47 -24.74
N TYR A 576 3.06 0.01 -25.25
CA TYR A 576 1.89 0.32 -24.44
C TYR A 576 0.68 -0.45 -24.96
N ALA A 577 0.08 -1.25 -24.08
CA ALA A 577 -1.13 -2.00 -24.41
C ALA A 577 -2.37 -1.20 -24.04
N TRP A 578 -2.38 -0.64 -22.83
CA TRP A 578 -3.52 0.08 -22.27
C TRP A 578 -3.21 1.55 -22.05
N SER A 579 -4.17 2.43 -22.37
CA SER A 579 -4.32 3.73 -21.71
C SER A 579 -5.55 3.75 -20.84
N PHE A 580 -5.40 4.14 -19.59
CA PHE A 580 -6.49 4.42 -18.66
C PHE A 580 -6.88 5.89 -18.83
N GLU A 581 -7.47 6.26 -19.98
CA GLU A 581 -7.85 7.65 -20.27
C GLU A 581 -8.85 8.17 -19.25
N LEU A 582 -9.96 7.44 -19.07
CA LEU A 582 -10.97 7.68 -18.04
C LEU A 582 -11.52 6.34 -17.55
N ILE A 583 -10.88 5.77 -16.55
CA ILE A 583 -11.37 4.71 -15.66
C ILE A 583 -11.40 5.31 -14.26
N ALA A 584 -12.48 6.01 -13.89
CA ALA A 584 -12.55 6.80 -12.66
C ALA A 584 -12.06 6.08 -11.38
N PRO A 585 -12.33 4.77 -11.17
CA PRO A 585 -11.75 4.04 -10.04
C PRO A 585 -10.23 3.93 -10.03
N GLU A 586 -9.50 4.25 -11.09
CA GLU A 586 -8.03 4.20 -11.19
C GLU A 586 -7.41 5.60 -11.40
N ASN A 587 -8.16 6.55 -11.95
CA ASN A 587 -7.64 7.87 -12.26
C ASN A 587 -7.69 8.84 -11.08
N GLY A 588 -6.76 9.78 -11.10
CA GLY A 588 -6.86 11.03 -10.35
C GLY A 588 -7.40 12.17 -11.21
N ILE A 589 -7.69 13.28 -10.54
CA ILE A 589 -7.89 14.60 -11.13
C ILE A 589 -6.82 15.53 -10.56
N VAL A 590 -6.29 16.42 -11.39
CA VAL A 590 -5.24 17.35 -10.98
C VAL A 590 -5.83 18.75 -10.92
N ILE A 591 -5.78 19.37 -9.75
CA ILE A 591 -6.03 20.81 -9.60
C ILE A 591 -4.71 21.57 -9.69
N SER A 592 -4.75 22.79 -10.20
CA SER A 592 -3.57 23.65 -10.22
C SER A 592 -3.86 25.08 -9.77
N LYS A 593 -2.84 25.72 -9.20
CA LYS A 593 -2.84 27.16 -8.95
C LYS A 593 -1.44 27.74 -9.19
N ASN A 594 -1.34 28.75 -10.05
CA ASN A 594 -0.05 29.39 -10.38
C ASN A 594 1.02 28.36 -10.83
N GLY A 595 0.58 27.38 -11.62
CA GLY A 595 1.41 26.30 -12.16
C GLY A 595 1.77 25.19 -11.18
N VAL A 596 1.46 25.28 -9.87
CA VAL A 596 1.64 24.17 -8.91
C VAL A 596 0.48 23.19 -9.04
N ARG A 597 0.78 21.89 -9.14
CA ARG A 597 -0.19 20.81 -9.34
C ARG A 597 -0.38 19.97 -8.08
N LEU A 598 -1.61 19.56 -7.83
CA LEU A 598 -1.99 18.65 -6.77
C LEU A 598 -2.99 17.66 -7.33
N GLU A 599 -2.69 16.37 -7.20
CA GLU A 599 -3.59 15.30 -7.62
C GLU A 599 -4.37 14.73 -6.43
N VAL A 600 -5.65 14.46 -6.66
CA VAL A 600 -6.50 13.66 -5.77
C VAL A 600 -7.20 12.60 -6.60
N SER A 601 -7.65 11.49 -5.98
CA SER A 601 -8.41 10.47 -6.70
C SER A 601 -9.71 11.04 -7.27
N PHE A 602 -10.13 10.57 -8.44
CA PHE A 602 -11.38 10.99 -9.08
C PHE A 602 -12.59 10.79 -8.13
N ASP A 603 -12.51 9.80 -7.24
CA ASP A 603 -13.52 9.52 -6.21
C ASP A 603 -13.93 10.79 -5.42
N PHE A 604 -13.00 11.70 -5.13
CA PHE A 604 -13.32 12.94 -4.41
C PHE A 604 -14.35 13.82 -5.13
N LEU A 605 -14.28 13.89 -6.46
CA LEU A 605 -15.25 14.63 -7.27
C LEU A 605 -16.64 14.00 -7.16
N MET A 606 -16.70 12.66 -7.24
CA MET A 606 -17.94 11.90 -7.11
C MET A 606 -18.53 11.98 -5.70
N PHE A 607 -17.69 11.98 -4.67
CA PHE A 607 -18.11 12.14 -3.28
C PHE A 607 -18.62 13.55 -2.97
N GLN A 608 -18.03 14.56 -3.62
CA GLN A 608 -18.39 15.96 -3.42
C GLN A 608 -19.74 16.31 -4.04
N ASP A 609 -19.97 15.90 -5.30
CA ASP A 609 -21.19 16.26 -6.03
C ASP A 609 -21.48 15.33 -7.22
N ASN A 610 -21.81 14.07 -6.95
CA ASN A 610 -22.23 13.14 -8.01
C ASN A 610 -23.43 13.63 -8.82
N GLN A 611 -24.35 14.40 -8.22
CA GLN A 611 -25.55 14.91 -8.86
C GLN A 611 -25.21 15.99 -9.90
N GLY A 612 -24.27 16.89 -9.58
CA GLY A 612 -23.76 17.88 -10.52
C GLY A 612 -22.99 17.24 -11.68
N ILE A 613 -22.26 16.16 -11.42
CA ILE A 613 -21.53 15.40 -12.45
C ILE A 613 -22.48 14.59 -13.34
N LEU A 614 -23.21 13.64 -12.76
CA LEU A 614 -23.99 12.64 -13.49
C LEU A 614 -25.39 13.11 -13.90
N GLY A 615 -25.93 14.14 -13.26
CA GLY A 615 -27.28 14.63 -13.54
C GLY A 615 -28.34 13.55 -13.27
N GLU A 616 -29.19 13.28 -14.25
CA GLU A 616 -30.30 12.33 -14.10
C GLU A 616 -29.83 10.90 -13.78
N ALA A 617 -28.60 10.53 -14.17
CA ALA A 617 -28.04 9.19 -13.92
C ALA A 617 -27.56 8.99 -12.47
N ALA A 618 -27.46 10.05 -11.65
CA ALA A 618 -26.91 9.98 -10.31
C ALA A 618 -27.68 9.03 -9.37
N SER A 619 -29.00 8.93 -9.50
CA SER A 619 -29.81 8.02 -8.67
C SER A 619 -29.60 6.55 -8.99
N VAL A 620 -29.07 6.23 -10.19
CA VAL A 620 -28.81 4.86 -10.63
C VAL A 620 -27.42 4.40 -10.18
N PHE A 621 -26.41 5.24 -10.36
CA PHE A 621 -25.01 4.86 -10.14
C PHE A 621 -24.39 5.40 -8.84
N GLY A 622 -25.05 6.34 -8.15
CA GLY A 622 -24.54 6.92 -6.92
C GLY A 622 -23.18 7.58 -7.15
N THR A 623 -22.14 7.09 -6.48
CA THR A 623 -20.77 7.61 -6.60
C THR A 623 -19.91 6.84 -7.60
N GLU A 624 -20.44 5.79 -8.23
CA GLU A 624 -19.75 5.07 -9.29
C GLU A 624 -19.89 5.86 -10.60
N PHE A 625 -18.77 6.29 -11.17
CA PHE A 625 -18.79 6.89 -12.50
C PHE A 625 -19.06 5.77 -13.53
N PRO A 626 -20.09 5.88 -14.40
CA PRO A 626 -20.64 4.70 -15.07
C PRO A 626 -19.94 4.29 -16.37
N ILE A 627 -19.37 5.24 -17.11
CA ILE A 627 -18.79 5.04 -18.44
C ILE A 627 -17.29 5.28 -18.37
N ARG A 628 -16.51 4.38 -18.99
CA ARG A 628 -15.07 4.50 -19.12
C ARG A 628 -14.64 4.59 -20.58
N PHE A 629 -13.54 5.30 -20.79
CA PHE A 629 -12.82 5.38 -22.05
C PHE A 629 -11.40 4.86 -21.81
N ASP A 630 -10.94 3.93 -22.63
CA ASP A 630 -9.56 3.43 -22.60
C ASP A 630 -9.03 3.16 -24.01
N TYR A 631 -7.72 3.19 -24.16
CA TYR A 631 -7.08 2.78 -25.43
C TYR A 631 -6.55 1.37 -25.35
N LEU A 632 -6.86 0.57 -26.37
CA LEU A 632 -6.26 -0.72 -26.63
C LEU A 632 -5.43 -0.60 -27.91
N ASP A 633 -4.11 -0.65 -27.77
CA ASP A 633 -3.17 -0.50 -28.88
C ASP A 633 -2.58 -1.85 -29.28
N THR A 634 -2.92 -2.31 -30.49
CA THR A 634 -2.38 -3.52 -31.14
C THR A 634 -1.61 -3.19 -32.41
N VAL A 635 -1.31 -1.91 -32.68
CA VAL A 635 -0.53 -1.49 -33.86
C VAL A 635 0.92 -1.92 -33.68
N ASN A 636 1.45 -2.70 -34.62
CA ASN A 636 2.71 -3.44 -34.47
C ASN A 636 2.77 -4.38 -33.24
N GLY A 637 1.62 -4.65 -32.61
CA GLY A 637 1.47 -5.52 -31.47
C GLY A 637 0.98 -6.91 -31.86
N GLN A 638 0.06 -7.45 -31.06
CA GLN A 638 -0.55 -8.76 -31.30
C GLN A 638 -2.05 -8.74 -30.99
N ASN A 639 -2.77 -9.82 -31.33
CA ASN A 639 -4.19 -9.95 -30.97
C ASN A 639 -4.40 -9.81 -29.45
N LEU A 640 -5.53 -9.22 -29.03
CA LEU A 640 -6.01 -9.35 -27.66
C LEU A 640 -6.45 -10.80 -27.38
N SER A 641 -6.69 -11.16 -26.12
CA SER A 641 -7.24 -12.49 -25.80
C SER A 641 -8.66 -12.64 -26.35
N VAL A 642 -9.03 -13.85 -26.78
CA VAL A 642 -10.43 -14.21 -27.04
C VAL A 642 -11.14 -14.31 -25.70
N GLN A 643 -12.18 -13.49 -25.52
CA GLN A 643 -12.76 -13.25 -24.21
C GLN A 643 -14.26 -12.93 -24.30
N CYS A 644 -14.89 -12.88 -23.13
CA CYS A 644 -16.23 -12.32 -22.94
C CYS A 644 -16.33 -11.66 -21.55
N HIS A 645 -17.39 -10.88 -21.35
CA HIS A 645 -17.70 -10.27 -20.06
C HIS A 645 -18.84 -11.01 -19.36
N PRO A 646 -18.83 -11.05 -18.01
CA PRO A 646 -19.90 -11.68 -17.24
C PRO A 646 -21.26 -11.03 -17.50
N THR A 647 -22.31 -11.83 -17.37
CA THR A 647 -23.69 -11.30 -17.34
C THR A 647 -23.94 -10.53 -16.04
N VAL A 648 -24.93 -9.63 -16.05
CA VAL A 648 -25.32 -8.86 -14.84
C VAL A 648 -25.68 -9.77 -13.65
N PRO A 649 -26.47 -10.86 -13.80
CA PRO A 649 -26.71 -11.79 -12.70
C PRO A 649 -25.42 -12.42 -12.16
N TYR A 650 -24.51 -12.83 -13.05
CA TYR A 650 -23.24 -13.43 -12.67
C TYR A 650 -22.37 -12.45 -11.85
N MET A 651 -22.30 -11.19 -12.28
CA MET A 651 -21.59 -10.12 -11.55
C MET A 651 -22.10 -9.95 -10.13
N ARG A 652 -23.43 -9.89 -9.96
CA ARG A 652 -24.07 -9.69 -8.65
C ARG A 652 -23.83 -10.85 -7.71
N GLU A 653 -24.03 -12.07 -8.19
CA GLU A 653 -23.92 -13.29 -7.38
C GLU A 653 -22.47 -13.54 -6.95
N ASN A 654 -21.52 -13.44 -7.88
CA ASN A 654 -20.14 -13.87 -7.67
C ASN A 654 -19.21 -12.76 -7.17
N PHE A 655 -19.43 -11.50 -7.55
CA PHE A 655 -18.48 -10.41 -7.28
C PHE A 655 -19.09 -9.25 -6.47
N GLY A 656 -20.42 -9.17 -6.39
CA GLY A 656 -21.12 -8.16 -5.60
C GLY A 656 -21.35 -6.82 -6.32
N HIS A 657 -21.13 -6.77 -7.64
CA HIS A 657 -21.41 -5.58 -8.46
C HIS A 657 -22.84 -5.58 -9.01
N ASN A 658 -23.42 -4.39 -9.17
CA ASN A 658 -24.80 -4.23 -9.62
C ASN A 658 -24.97 -4.16 -11.15
N PHE A 659 -23.89 -3.84 -11.86
CA PHE A 659 -23.81 -3.86 -13.32
C PHE A 659 -22.51 -4.52 -13.76
N THR A 660 -22.41 -4.80 -15.06
CA THR A 660 -21.30 -5.54 -15.66
C THR A 660 -20.58 -4.68 -16.69
N GLN A 661 -19.49 -5.22 -17.24
CA GLN A 661 -18.82 -4.68 -18.42
C GLN A 661 -19.64 -4.98 -19.68
N ASP A 662 -20.32 -3.96 -20.17
CA ASP A 662 -20.73 -3.84 -21.55
C ASP A 662 -19.75 -2.91 -22.27
N GLU A 663 -19.28 -3.29 -23.46
CA GLU A 663 -18.25 -2.53 -24.18
C GLU A 663 -18.60 -2.29 -25.65
N THR A 664 -17.82 -1.40 -26.26
CA THR A 664 -17.79 -1.14 -27.68
C THR A 664 -16.37 -0.85 -28.12
N TYR A 665 -16.02 -1.23 -29.35
CA TYR A 665 -14.76 -0.84 -29.98
C TYR A 665 -15.04 0.24 -31.01
N TYR A 666 -14.72 1.48 -30.65
CA TYR A 666 -14.60 2.57 -31.62
C TYR A 666 -13.19 2.55 -32.18
N ILE A 667 -13.05 2.31 -33.49
CA ILE A 667 -11.73 2.23 -34.12
C ILE A 667 -11.19 3.65 -34.31
N LEU A 668 -10.31 4.11 -33.41
CA LEU A 668 -9.71 5.44 -33.50
C LEU A 668 -8.70 5.51 -34.65
N ASP A 669 -7.95 4.44 -34.86
CA ASP A 669 -7.04 4.27 -36.00
C ASP A 669 -6.89 2.78 -36.33
N ALA A 670 -6.57 2.46 -37.58
CA ALA A 670 -6.37 1.08 -38.01
C ALA A 670 -5.37 0.99 -39.17
N GLU A 671 -4.51 -0.02 -39.13
CA GLU A 671 -3.67 -0.42 -40.25
C GLU A 671 -4.50 -1.10 -41.35
N PRO A 672 -4.09 -1.01 -42.64
CA PRO A 672 -4.77 -1.72 -43.71
C PRO A 672 -4.89 -3.23 -43.42
N GLY A 673 -6.12 -3.74 -43.44
CA GLY A 673 -6.41 -5.15 -43.17
C GLY A 673 -6.53 -5.52 -41.69
N ALA A 674 -6.53 -4.53 -40.77
CA ALA A 674 -6.87 -4.76 -39.37
C ALA A 674 -8.29 -5.35 -39.25
N LYS A 675 -8.50 -6.16 -38.21
CA LYS A 675 -9.76 -6.91 -38.00
C LYS A 675 -10.23 -6.85 -36.57
N VAL A 676 -11.54 -7.09 -36.38
CA VAL A 676 -12.15 -7.41 -35.09
C VAL A 676 -12.79 -8.80 -35.17
N TYR A 677 -12.54 -9.62 -34.15
CA TYR A 677 -13.24 -10.90 -33.94
C TYR A 677 -14.49 -10.63 -33.12
N LEU A 678 -15.65 -11.04 -33.61
CA LEU A 678 -16.94 -10.71 -32.97
C LEU A 678 -17.99 -11.77 -33.27
N GLY A 679 -18.59 -12.36 -32.23
CA GLY A 679 -19.69 -13.32 -32.38
C GLY A 679 -19.28 -14.64 -33.05
N PHE A 680 -20.14 -15.65 -32.93
CA PHE A 680 -19.87 -17.00 -33.44
C PHE A 680 -20.20 -17.14 -34.92
N ASN A 681 -19.52 -18.09 -35.58
CA ASN A 681 -19.97 -18.61 -36.88
C ASN A 681 -21.35 -19.28 -36.74
N GLU A 682 -22.12 -19.31 -37.83
CA GLU A 682 -23.44 -19.95 -37.84
C GLU A 682 -23.36 -21.43 -37.43
N GLY A 683 -24.16 -21.82 -36.43
CA GLY A 683 -24.31 -23.20 -36.00
C GLY A 683 -23.30 -23.68 -34.96
N VAL A 684 -22.37 -22.84 -34.50
CA VAL A 684 -21.41 -23.19 -33.44
C VAL A 684 -22.12 -23.47 -32.13
N LYS A 685 -21.79 -24.61 -31.50
CA LYS A 685 -22.35 -24.98 -30.19
C LYS A 685 -21.40 -24.66 -29.05
N ARG A 686 -21.98 -24.34 -27.90
CA ARG A 686 -21.23 -24.04 -26.66
C ARG A 686 -20.25 -25.15 -26.30
N GLU A 687 -20.70 -26.40 -26.33
CA GLU A 687 -19.88 -27.58 -25.97
C GLU A 687 -18.71 -27.78 -26.94
N GLU A 688 -18.93 -27.55 -28.24
CA GLU A 688 -17.88 -27.68 -29.27
C GLU A 688 -16.77 -26.64 -29.05
N PHE A 689 -17.15 -25.39 -28.78
CA PHE A 689 -16.20 -24.32 -28.46
C PHE A 689 -15.48 -24.57 -27.13
N GLN A 690 -16.21 -24.99 -26.09
CA GLN A 690 -15.61 -25.34 -24.79
C GLN A 690 -14.57 -26.45 -24.93
N ASN A 691 -14.90 -27.54 -25.63
CA ASN A 691 -13.98 -28.65 -25.84
C ASN A 691 -12.71 -28.20 -26.58
N ALA A 692 -12.83 -27.32 -27.57
CA ALA A 692 -11.69 -26.79 -28.30
C ALA A 692 -10.75 -25.94 -27.41
N LEU A 693 -11.32 -25.10 -26.54
CA LEU A 693 -10.57 -24.31 -25.56
C LEU A 693 -9.85 -25.20 -24.54
N GLU A 694 -10.56 -26.17 -23.98
CA GLU A 694 -10.02 -27.10 -22.97
C GLU A 694 -8.93 -27.98 -23.57
N GLN A 695 -9.14 -28.51 -24.77
CA GLN A 695 -8.13 -29.30 -25.48
C GLN A 695 -6.88 -28.47 -25.77
N SER A 696 -7.06 -27.24 -26.27
CA SER A 696 -5.96 -26.31 -26.53
C SER A 696 -5.13 -26.06 -25.26
N HIS A 697 -5.80 -25.83 -24.14
CA HIS A 697 -5.15 -25.60 -22.85
C HIS A 697 -4.43 -26.86 -22.33
N SER A 698 -5.10 -28.02 -22.33
CA SER A 698 -4.55 -29.26 -21.76
C SER A 698 -3.42 -29.88 -22.60
N GLU A 699 -3.51 -29.77 -23.92
CA GLU A 699 -2.52 -30.35 -24.85
C GLU A 699 -1.43 -29.34 -25.26
N ALA A 700 -1.53 -28.09 -24.79
CA ALA A 700 -0.67 -26.98 -25.20
C ALA A 700 -0.59 -26.82 -26.73
N LYS A 701 -1.73 -26.96 -27.41
CA LYS A 701 -1.84 -26.82 -28.88
C LYS A 701 -2.67 -25.60 -29.26
N PRO A 702 -2.29 -24.86 -30.31
CA PRO A 702 -3.08 -23.71 -30.75
C PRO A 702 -4.45 -24.14 -31.28
N MET A 703 -5.45 -23.29 -31.05
CA MET A 703 -6.79 -23.41 -31.62
C MET A 703 -6.93 -22.42 -32.77
N ASN A 704 -7.53 -22.82 -33.89
CA ASN A 704 -7.89 -21.88 -34.94
C ASN A 704 -9.19 -21.15 -34.55
N VAL A 705 -9.07 -19.89 -34.13
CA VAL A 705 -10.21 -19.11 -33.62
C VAL A 705 -11.28 -18.86 -34.69
N GLU A 706 -10.86 -18.68 -35.95
CA GLU A 706 -11.76 -18.41 -37.09
C GLU A 706 -12.70 -19.57 -37.44
N ASP A 707 -12.41 -20.80 -36.96
CA ASP A 707 -13.34 -21.93 -37.09
C ASP A 707 -14.62 -21.69 -36.25
N TYR A 708 -14.54 -20.87 -35.21
CA TYR A 708 -15.61 -20.64 -34.25
C TYR A 708 -16.14 -19.21 -34.23
N VAL A 709 -15.27 -18.21 -34.38
CA VAL A 709 -15.58 -16.78 -34.20
C VAL A 709 -15.45 -16.05 -35.52
N GLN A 710 -16.42 -15.21 -35.86
CA GLN A 710 -16.41 -14.41 -37.10
C GLN A 710 -15.36 -13.30 -37.02
N THR A 711 -14.87 -12.87 -38.19
CA THR A 711 -13.96 -11.71 -38.32
C THR A 711 -14.54 -10.67 -39.27
N PHE A 712 -14.34 -9.42 -38.92
CA PHE A 712 -14.77 -8.25 -39.71
C PHE A 712 -13.59 -7.31 -39.91
N GLU A 713 -13.48 -6.72 -41.10
CA GLU A 713 -12.49 -5.66 -41.35
C GLU A 713 -12.80 -4.44 -40.47
N ALA A 714 -11.76 -3.84 -39.90
CA ALA A 714 -11.86 -2.68 -39.05
C ALA A 714 -11.32 -1.45 -39.77
N ASN A 715 -12.16 -0.44 -39.96
CA ASN A 715 -11.76 0.84 -40.54
C ASN A 715 -11.86 1.94 -39.49
N LYS A 716 -11.05 2.99 -39.70
CA LYS A 716 -11.12 4.18 -38.87
C LYS A 716 -12.55 4.71 -38.78
N HIS A 717 -13.02 4.90 -37.55
CA HIS A 717 -14.34 5.35 -37.15
C HIS A 717 -15.50 4.34 -37.27
N ASP A 718 -15.19 3.06 -37.48
CA ASP A 718 -16.15 1.98 -37.28
C ASP A 718 -16.45 1.80 -35.78
N LEU A 719 -17.65 1.31 -35.47
CA LEU A 719 -18.08 1.00 -34.11
C LEU A 719 -18.65 -0.43 -34.03
N PHE A 720 -17.96 -1.28 -33.27
CA PHE A 720 -18.39 -2.65 -32.96
C PHE A 720 -19.01 -2.70 -31.57
N LEU A 721 -20.11 -3.43 -31.42
CA LEU A 721 -20.93 -3.47 -30.21
C LEU A 721 -20.73 -4.80 -29.50
N ILE A 722 -20.36 -4.75 -28.21
CA ILE A 722 -19.98 -5.93 -27.44
C ILE A 722 -20.75 -5.90 -26.11
N PRO A 723 -22.06 -6.18 -26.13
CA PRO A 723 -22.80 -6.39 -24.89
C PRO A 723 -22.25 -7.64 -24.17
N ASN A 724 -22.44 -7.71 -22.86
CA ASN A 724 -21.97 -8.81 -22.02
C ASN A 724 -22.34 -10.20 -22.57
N GLY A 725 -21.45 -11.16 -22.34
CA GLY A 725 -21.53 -12.52 -22.87
C GLY A 725 -21.10 -12.69 -24.34
N THR A 726 -20.93 -11.61 -25.11
CA THR A 726 -20.45 -11.70 -26.49
C THR A 726 -18.98 -12.15 -26.55
N VAL A 727 -18.68 -13.17 -27.35
CA VAL A 727 -17.29 -13.58 -27.65
C VAL A 727 -16.67 -12.55 -28.59
N HIS A 728 -15.49 -12.05 -28.25
CA HIS A 728 -14.82 -11.02 -29.03
C HIS A 728 -13.30 -11.00 -28.81
N CYS A 729 -12.60 -10.29 -29.69
CA CYS A 729 -11.16 -9.96 -29.59
C CYS A 729 -10.80 -8.84 -30.59
N SER A 730 -10.06 -7.83 -30.15
CA SER A 730 -9.42 -6.87 -31.07
C SER A 730 -8.21 -7.52 -31.75
N GLY A 731 -8.18 -7.50 -33.09
CA GLY A 731 -7.09 -8.06 -33.89
C GLY A 731 -5.86 -7.15 -33.94
N ILE A 732 -4.77 -7.64 -34.52
CA ILE A 732 -3.55 -6.87 -34.80
C ILE A 732 -3.87 -5.65 -35.68
N GLY A 733 -3.17 -4.54 -35.43
CA GLY A 733 -3.21 -3.34 -36.28
C GLY A 733 -4.30 -2.33 -35.92
N ASN A 734 -4.95 -2.45 -34.76
CA ASN A 734 -5.97 -1.51 -34.31
C ASN A 734 -5.45 -0.61 -33.19
N LEU A 735 -5.87 0.65 -33.22
CA LEU A 735 -6.02 1.45 -32.02
C LEU A 735 -7.51 1.60 -31.73
N VAL A 736 -7.95 0.94 -30.68
CA VAL A 736 -9.34 0.98 -30.23
C VAL A 736 -9.49 2.01 -29.13
N LEU A 737 -10.43 2.95 -29.29
CA LEU A 737 -11.05 3.65 -28.17
C LEU A 737 -12.16 2.74 -27.65
N GLU A 738 -11.89 2.03 -26.56
CA GLU A 738 -12.89 1.23 -25.88
C GLU A 738 -13.82 2.20 -25.13
N ILE A 739 -15.11 2.16 -25.47
CA ILE A 739 -16.15 2.86 -24.73
C ILE A 739 -16.99 1.79 -24.06
N SER A 740 -16.88 1.72 -22.73
CA SER A 740 -17.48 0.64 -21.96
C SER A 740 -18.00 1.13 -20.62
N SER A 741 -18.81 0.30 -19.97
CA SER A 741 -19.18 0.54 -18.58
C SER A 741 -18.01 0.27 -17.63
N THR A 742 -17.94 0.99 -16.52
CA THR A 742 -16.71 1.10 -15.71
C THR A 742 -16.21 -0.14 -14.95
N PRO A 743 -16.98 -1.19 -14.56
CA PRO A 743 -16.38 -2.40 -14.00
C PRO A 743 -15.36 -2.99 -14.99
N TYR A 744 -14.05 -2.90 -14.69
CA TYR A 744 -12.99 -3.04 -15.71
C TYR A 744 -12.08 -4.24 -15.56
N ILE A 745 -12.07 -4.89 -14.40
CA ILE A 745 -11.23 -6.07 -14.19
C ILE A 745 -11.92 -7.37 -14.64
N PHE A 746 -13.20 -7.30 -15.05
CA PHE A 746 -14.07 -8.46 -15.26
C PHE A 746 -14.05 -8.96 -16.71
N THR A 747 -12.91 -9.55 -17.08
CA THR A 747 -12.70 -10.13 -18.41
C THR A 747 -12.41 -11.62 -18.29
N PHE A 748 -13.27 -12.48 -18.83
CA PHE A 748 -13.05 -13.92 -18.87
C PHE A 748 -12.28 -14.31 -20.11
N LYS A 749 -10.95 -14.37 -19.96
CA LYS A 749 -10.04 -14.80 -21.02
C LYS A 749 -10.20 -16.29 -21.24
N MET A 750 -10.60 -16.69 -22.45
CA MET A 750 -10.82 -18.09 -22.79
C MET A 750 -9.66 -18.66 -23.61
N TYR A 751 -9.09 -17.86 -24.51
CA TYR A 751 -7.92 -18.24 -25.30
C TYR A 751 -6.97 -17.06 -25.50
N ASP A 752 -5.67 -17.32 -25.43
CA ASP A 752 -4.65 -16.27 -25.46
C ASP A 752 -3.49 -16.57 -26.43
N TRP A 753 -3.78 -17.28 -27.52
CA TRP A 753 -2.85 -17.51 -28.63
C TRP A 753 -1.56 -18.25 -28.23
N MET A 754 -1.63 -19.06 -27.17
CA MET A 754 -0.50 -19.83 -26.62
C MET A 754 0.71 -18.98 -26.19
N ARG A 755 0.45 -17.72 -25.79
CA ARG A 755 1.50 -16.77 -25.42
C ARG A 755 1.86 -16.86 -23.94
N MET A 756 3.12 -16.49 -23.66
CA MET A 756 3.59 -16.25 -22.31
C MET A 756 3.40 -14.77 -21.95
N ASP A 757 3.22 -14.50 -20.66
CA ASP A 757 3.26 -13.16 -20.08
C ASP A 757 4.69 -12.55 -20.16
N LEU A 758 4.83 -11.29 -19.75
CA LEU A 758 6.12 -10.60 -19.75
C LEU A 758 7.14 -11.22 -18.79
N ASP A 759 6.70 -12.09 -17.86
CA ASP A 759 7.54 -12.84 -16.92
C ASP A 759 7.80 -14.28 -17.40
N GLY A 760 7.36 -14.65 -18.62
CA GLY A 760 7.57 -15.97 -19.22
C GLY A 760 6.62 -17.07 -18.75
N LYS A 761 5.48 -16.74 -18.11
CA LYS A 761 4.47 -17.69 -17.63
C LYS A 761 3.18 -17.63 -18.46
N PRO A 762 2.41 -18.71 -18.61
CA PRO A 762 1.09 -18.63 -19.23
C PRO A 762 0.17 -17.66 -18.46
N ARG A 763 -0.60 -16.83 -19.18
CA ARG A 763 -1.61 -15.98 -18.53
C ARG A 763 -2.76 -16.85 -17.99
N PRO A 764 -3.34 -16.49 -16.82
CA PRO A 764 -4.52 -17.18 -16.31
C PRO A 764 -5.68 -17.13 -17.33
N LEU A 765 -6.29 -18.28 -17.59
CA LEU A 765 -7.50 -18.42 -18.39
C LEU A 765 -8.70 -18.74 -17.47
N ASN A 766 -9.88 -18.27 -17.85
CA ASN A 766 -11.14 -18.44 -17.13
C ASN A 766 -12.18 -19.18 -18.00
N ILE A 767 -11.77 -20.27 -18.65
CA ILE A 767 -12.59 -21.02 -19.63
C ILE A 767 -13.98 -21.33 -19.08
N ALA A 768 -14.07 -21.98 -17.91
CA ALA A 768 -15.36 -22.36 -17.32
C ALA A 768 -16.29 -21.16 -17.05
N ARG A 769 -15.75 -20.06 -16.49
CA ARG A 769 -16.52 -18.83 -16.21
C ARG A 769 -16.97 -18.15 -17.52
N GLY A 770 -16.07 -18.08 -18.50
CA GLY A 770 -16.34 -17.54 -19.83
C GLY A 770 -17.47 -18.30 -20.51
N VAL A 771 -17.33 -19.62 -20.60
CA VAL A 771 -18.33 -20.52 -21.20
C VAL A 771 -19.70 -20.40 -20.52
N GLN A 772 -19.75 -20.28 -19.20
CA GLN A 772 -21.02 -20.09 -18.47
C GLN A 772 -21.77 -18.82 -18.91
N ASN A 773 -21.03 -17.76 -19.28
CA ASN A 773 -21.59 -16.44 -19.62
C ASN A 773 -21.77 -16.19 -21.12
N LEU A 774 -21.33 -17.09 -22.00
CA LEU A 774 -21.41 -16.89 -23.45
C LEU A 774 -22.84 -16.71 -23.97
N ASN A 775 -23.05 -15.66 -24.76
CA ASN A 775 -24.27 -15.45 -25.52
C ASN A 775 -24.18 -16.19 -26.86
N MET A 776 -24.71 -17.42 -26.92
CA MET A 776 -24.71 -18.23 -28.14
C MET A 776 -25.67 -17.73 -29.22
N GLU A 777 -26.53 -16.75 -28.92
CA GLU A 777 -27.40 -16.14 -29.93
C GLU A 777 -26.69 -15.13 -30.83
N CYS A 778 -25.52 -14.63 -30.41
CA CYS A 778 -24.65 -13.77 -31.21
C CYS A 778 -23.89 -14.63 -32.22
N GLN A 779 -24.56 -15.03 -33.30
CA GLN A 779 -23.99 -15.88 -34.36
C GLN A 779 -24.53 -15.54 -35.75
N GLY A 780 -23.80 -15.96 -36.78
CA GLY A 780 -24.19 -15.81 -38.20
C GLY A 780 -24.52 -14.37 -38.59
N ASP A 781 -25.52 -14.21 -39.45
CA ASP A 781 -25.95 -12.92 -40.02
C ASP A 781 -26.40 -11.91 -38.95
N ARG A 782 -26.78 -12.36 -37.75
CA ARG A 782 -27.17 -11.46 -36.65
C ARG A 782 -26.01 -10.59 -36.18
N VAL A 783 -24.77 -11.06 -36.31
CA VAL A 783 -23.60 -10.31 -35.87
C VAL A 783 -23.47 -9.00 -36.66
N GLU A 784 -23.47 -9.08 -37.99
CA GLU A 784 -23.41 -7.88 -38.85
C GLU A 784 -24.68 -7.01 -38.73
N ALA A 785 -25.84 -7.62 -38.49
CA ALA A 785 -27.10 -6.89 -38.39
C ALA A 785 -27.28 -6.12 -37.06
N GLU A 786 -26.85 -6.69 -35.93
CA GLU A 786 -27.18 -6.21 -34.59
C GLU A 786 -25.96 -5.76 -33.77
N TYR A 787 -24.75 -6.17 -34.13
CA TYR A 787 -23.52 -5.94 -33.35
C TYR A 787 -22.50 -5.04 -34.07
N ILE A 788 -22.78 -4.60 -35.30
CA ILE A 788 -22.00 -3.59 -36.01
C ILE A 788 -22.88 -2.35 -36.19
N SER A 789 -22.45 -1.24 -35.59
CA SER A 789 -23.22 0.00 -35.62
C SER A 789 -23.22 0.62 -37.01
N LYS A 790 -24.40 1.07 -37.45
CA LYS A 790 -24.60 1.73 -38.75
C LYS A 790 -24.85 3.22 -38.50
N PRO A 791 -23.90 4.12 -38.83
CA PRO A 791 -24.02 5.54 -38.52
C PRO A 791 -25.22 6.21 -39.19
N GLU A 792 -25.94 7.04 -38.45
CA GLU A 792 -27.11 7.78 -38.92
C GLU A 792 -26.99 9.27 -38.61
N VAL A 793 -27.22 10.15 -39.59
CA VAL A 793 -27.22 11.60 -39.33
C VAL A 793 -28.50 11.97 -38.60
N LEU A 794 -28.39 12.40 -37.34
CA LEU A 794 -29.53 12.88 -36.54
C LEU A 794 -29.87 14.33 -36.87
N GLN A 795 -28.83 15.16 -36.95
CA GLN A 795 -28.97 16.60 -37.12
C GLN A 795 -27.78 17.15 -37.89
N SER A 796 -28.00 18.21 -38.65
CA SER A 796 -26.95 18.93 -39.36
C SER A 796 -27.19 20.43 -39.33
N GLY A 797 -26.12 21.19 -39.20
CA GLY A 797 -26.08 22.63 -39.41
C GLY A 797 -25.41 23.00 -40.74
N ASN A 798 -24.82 24.20 -40.79
CA ASN A 798 -24.16 24.71 -41.99
C ASN A 798 -22.89 23.92 -42.32
N ASP A 799 -22.06 23.66 -41.31
CA ASP A 799 -20.74 23.04 -41.41
C ASP A 799 -20.48 22.05 -40.27
N TRP A 800 -21.56 21.56 -39.64
CA TRP A 800 -21.52 20.54 -38.60
C TRP A 800 -22.63 19.50 -38.73
N LYS A 801 -22.39 18.30 -38.18
CA LYS A 801 -23.34 17.19 -38.11
C LYS A 801 -23.23 16.48 -36.76
N ILE A 802 -24.38 16.03 -36.25
CA ILE A 802 -24.46 15.07 -35.16
C ILE A 802 -24.87 13.73 -35.77
N ILE A 803 -24.00 12.75 -35.65
CA ILE A 803 -24.20 11.40 -36.14
C ILE A 803 -24.48 10.50 -34.94
N LYS A 804 -25.60 9.77 -34.95
CA LYS A 804 -25.85 8.68 -34.02
C LYS A 804 -25.03 7.48 -34.45
N LEU A 805 -24.39 6.84 -33.49
CA LEU A 805 -23.80 5.52 -33.64
C LEU A 805 -24.66 4.57 -32.81
N PRO A 806 -25.68 3.92 -33.41
CA PRO A 806 -26.63 3.11 -32.66
C PRO A 806 -25.93 2.01 -31.84
N THR A 807 -26.13 2.04 -30.52
CA THR A 807 -25.64 1.03 -29.57
C THR A 807 -26.60 -0.15 -29.45
N HIS A 808 -26.12 -1.28 -28.93
CA HIS A 808 -26.96 -2.46 -28.70
C HIS A 808 -28.03 -2.17 -27.61
N PRO A 809 -29.25 -2.76 -27.66
CA PRO A 809 -30.29 -2.50 -26.64
C PRO A 809 -29.89 -2.82 -25.19
N LYS A 810 -28.91 -3.71 -25.00
CA LYS A 810 -28.36 -4.04 -23.67
C LYS A 810 -27.41 -2.97 -23.13
N HIS A 811 -26.83 -2.12 -23.98
CA HIS A 811 -25.97 -1.03 -23.53
C HIS A 811 -26.81 0.03 -22.84
N PHE A 812 -26.41 0.43 -21.62
CA PHE A 812 -27.11 1.51 -20.91
C PHE A 812 -26.69 2.92 -21.36
N TYR A 813 -25.61 3.01 -22.14
CA TYR A 813 -25.09 4.26 -22.69
C TYR A 813 -25.36 4.33 -24.19
N GLU A 814 -25.37 5.54 -24.71
CA GLU A 814 -25.45 5.83 -26.15
C GLU A 814 -24.19 6.55 -26.63
N ILE A 815 -23.99 6.56 -27.95
CA ILE A 815 -22.80 7.14 -28.57
C ILE A 815 -23.22 8.02 -29.75
N HIS A 816 -22.65 9.22 -29.78
CA HIS A 816 -22.75 10.16 -30.89
C HIS A 816 -21.36 10.52 -31.41
N ARG A 817 -21.30 10.94 -32.68
CA ARG A 817 -20.13 11.58 -33.27
C ARG A 817 -20.51 12.95 -33.78
N TYR A 818 -19.81 13.95 -33.29
CA TYR A 818 -19.91 15.34 -33.72
C TYR A 818 -18.86 15.57 -34.81
N GLU A 819 -19.27 16.00 -35.99
CA GLU A 819 -18.37 16.37 -37.08
C GLU A 819 -18.56 17.86 -37.38
N PHE A 820 -17.51 18.68 -37.38
CA PHE A 820 -17.63 20.12 -37.58
C PHE A 820 -16.36 20.78 -38.13
N ASP A 821 -16.53 21.79 -38.96
CA ASP A 821 -15.42 22.57 -39.52
C ASP A 821 -15.09 23.81 -38.67
N SER A 822 -16.10 24.56 -38.20
CA SER A 822 -15.90 25.75 -37.35
C SER A 822 -16.23 25.51 -35.87
N GLU A 823 -17.48 25.60 -35.46
CA GLU A 823 -17.91 25.43 -34.07
C GLU A 823 -19.35 24.89 -33.98
N MET A 824 -19.66 24.27 -32.85
CA MET A 824 -21.02 23.85 -32.52
C MET A 824 -21.29 24.01 -31.03
N THR A 825 -22.56 24.25 -30.69
CA THR A 825 -23.03 24.34 -29.31
C THR A 825 -23.91 23.14 -28.99
N VAL A 826 -23.63 22.49 -27.86
CA VAL A 826 -24.26 21.25 -27.42
C VAL A 826 -24.90 21.48 -26.06
N SER A 827 -26.15 21.03 -25.90
CA SER A 827 -26.84 20.95 -24.62
C SER A 827 -26.50 19.64 -23.93
N THR A 828 -26.20 19.66 -22.64
CA THR A 828 -25.98 18.44 -21.85
C THR A 828 -27.27 17.66 -21.62
N ASN A 829 -28.43 18.32 -21.76
CA ASN A 829 -29.75 17.74 -21.50
C ASN A 829 -29.85 17.01 -20.14
N GLY A 830 -29.12 17.51 -19.13
CA GLY A 830 -29.08 16.92 -17.79
C GLY A 830 -28.28 15.62 -17.68
N GLN A 831 -27.44 15.29 -18.68
CA GLN A 831 -26.58 14.12 -18.70
C GLN A 831 -25.10 14.52 -18.67
N CYS A 832 -24.26 13.66 -18.07
CA CYS A 832 -22.81 13.79 -18.18
C CYS A 832 -22.37 13.33 -19.57
N HIS A 833 -21.57 14.14 -20.25
CA HIS A 833 -20.98 13.77 -21.55
C HIS A 833 -19.51 13.40 -21.34
N ILE A 834 -19.10 12.23 -21.84
CA ILE A 834 -17.71 11.79 -21.93
C ILE A 834 -17.30 11.90 -23.39
N LEU A 835 -16.22 12.62 -23.69
CA LEU A 835 -15.86 12.97 -25.06
C LEU A 835 -14.39 12.66 -25.37
N ASN A 836 -14.11 12.34 -26.63
CA ASN A 836 -12.74 12.19 -27.15
C ASN A 836 -12.59 12.83 -28.53
N LEU A 837 -11.51 13.57 -28.76
CA LEU A 837 -11.20 14.12 -30.09
C LEU A 837 -10.57 13.05 -30.98
N VAL A 838 -11.39 12.41 -31.82
CA VAL A 838 -11.00 11.27 -32.66
C VAL A 838 -10.58 11.64 -34.10
N GLU A 839 -10.77 12.89 -34.52
CA GLU A 839 -10.21 13.45 -35.77
C GLU A 839 -10.05 14.97 -35.66
N GLY A 840 -9.07 15.53 -36.38
CA GLY A 840 -8.64 16.91 -36.22
C GLY A 840 -7.46 17.01 -35.25
N THR A 841 -6.80 18.17 -35.20
CA THR A 841 -5.56 18.34 -34.42
C THR A 841 -5.80 18.92 -33.04
N LYS A 842 -6.75 19.86 -32.92
CA LYS A 842 -7.02 20.61 -31.70
C LYS A 842 -8.41 21.26 -31.74
N ILE A 843 -9.11 21.22 -30.61
CA ILE A 843 -10.35 21.97 -30.37
C ILE A 843 -10.24 22.78 -29.08
N SER A 844 -11.12 23.77 -28.94
CA SER A 844 -11.38 24.47 -27.68
C SER A 844 -12.81 24.14 -27.22
N VAL A 845 -12.94 23.78 -25.95
CA VAL A 845 -14.22 23.48 -25.27
C VAL A 845 -14.48 24.60 -24.28
N SER A 846 -15.58 25.33 -24.46
CA SER A 846 -15.89 26.50 -23.64
C SER A 846 -17.28 26.38 -23.01
N ALA A 847 -17.36 26.64 -21.71
CA ALA A 847 -18.60 26.67 -20.94
C ALA A 847 -18.47 27.63 -19.75
N ASN A 848 -19.56 28.31 -19.38
CA ASN A 848 -19.62 29.17 -18.19
C ASN A 848 -18.47 30.19 -18.06
N GLY A 849 -17.98 30.70 -19.19
CA GLY A 849 -16.89 31.69 -19.24
C GLY A 849 -15.48 31.12 -19.13
N ARG A 850 -15.33 29.80 -19.03
CA ARG A 850 -14.05 29.08 -19.02
C ARG A 850 -13.85 28.32 -20.32
N SER A 851 -12.59 28.15 -20.73
CA SER A 851 -12.21 27.40 -21.92
C SER A 851 -11.07 26.42 -21.61
N MET A 852 -11.09 25.27 -22.27
CA MET A 852 -10.05 24.24 -22.22
C MET A 852 -9.71 23.80 -23.64
N ASP A 853 -8.42 23.73 -23.95
CA ASP A 853 -7.94 23.15 -25.19
C ASP A 853 -7.88 21.63 -25.07
N VAL A 854 -8.27 20.93 -26.14
CA VAL A 854 -8.23 19.47 -26.26
C VAL A 854 -7.55 19.10 -27.57
N HIS A 855 -6.52 18.27 -27.48
CA HIS A 855 -5.74 17.76 -28.61
C HIS A 855 -6.24 16.39 -29.08
N TYR A 856 -5.80 15.99 -30.27
CA TYR A 856 -6.14 14.69 -30.84
C TYR A 856 -5.86 13.55 -29.84
N ALA A 857 -6.79 12.60 -29.76
CA ALA A 857 -6.81 11.47 -28.84
C ALA A 857 -7.01 11.81 -27.35
N GLU A 858 -7.23 13.08 -26.98
CA GLU A 858 -7.50 13.42 -25.59
C GLU A 858 -8.96 13.20 -25.20
N THR A 859 -9.16 12.51 -24.08
CA THR A 859 -10.48 12.34 -23.45
C THR A 859 -10.75 13.48 -22.47
N PHE A 860 -11.99 13.96 -22.43
CA PHE A 860 -12.48 14.97 -21.50
C PHE A 860 -13.93 14.73 -21.08
N VAL A 861 -14.34 15.33 -19.97
CA VAL A 861 -15.68 15.19 -19.39
C VAL A 861 -16.34 16.56 -19.36
N VAL A 862 -17.62 16.61 -19.77
CA VAL A 862 -18.50 17.75 -19.53
C VAL A 862 -19.61 17.32 -18.58
N PRO A 863 -19.60 17.79 -17.32
CA PRO A 863 -20.63 17.49 -16.32
C PRO A 863 -22.04 17.88 -16.77
N ALA A 864 -23.04 17.17 -16.25
CA ALA A 864 -24.45 17.47 -16.48
C ALA A 864 -24.82 18.91 -16.09
N ALA A 865 -24.33 19.40 -14.94
CA ALA A 865 -24.62 20.73 -14.42
C ALA A 865 -24.03 21.88 -15.27
N THR A 866 -23.16 21.58 -16.24
CA THR A 866 -22.70 22.57 -17.22
C THR A 866 -23.86 23.15 -18.04
N GLY A 867 -24.90 22.36 -18.29
CA GLY A 867 -26.10 22.74 -19.05
C GLY A 867 -25.87 22.83 -20.56
N SER A 868 -24.87 23.59 -21.01
CA SER A 868 -24.48 23.66 -22.41
C SER A 868 -23.01 24.08 -22.57
N TYR A 869 -22.37 23.66 -23.66
CA TYR A 869 -20.99 24.00 -23.98
C TYR A 869 -20.81 24.21 -25.49
N THR A 870 -19.78 24.97 -25.86
CA THR A 870 -19.39 25.20 -27.25
C THR A 870 -18.06 24.50 -27.51
N ILE A 871 -17.99 23.72 -28.59
CA ILE A 871 -16.75 23.16 -29.11
C ILE A 871 -16.38 23.89 -30.40
N LYS A 872 -15.14 24.34 -30.48
CA LYS A 872 -14.59 25.10 -31.60
C LYS A 872 -13.35 24.43 -32.15
N ASN A 873 -13.32 24.22 -33.46
CA ASN A 873 -12.17 23.67 -34.15
C ASN A 873 -11.09 24.75 -34.26
N LEU A 874 -9.89 24.41 -33.77
CA LEU A 874 -8.71 25.28 -33.86
C LEU A 874 -7.71 24.76 -34.91
N GLY A 875 -7.95 23.57 -35.46
CA GLY A 875 -7.12 22.92 -36.46
C GLY A 875 -7.53 23.21 -37.90
N SER A 876 -6.87 22.52 -38.83
CA SER A 876 -7.23 22.51 -40.25
C SER A 876 -8.02 21.25 -40.60
N GLY A 877 -9.10 21.39 -41.39
CA GLY A 877 -9.98 20.29 -41.77
C GLY A 877 -11.07 20.01 -40.74
N THR A 878 -11.93 19.05 -41.01
CA THR A 878 -13.07 18.69 -40.14
C THR A 878 -12.58 18.04 -38.85
N ALA A 879 -13.04 18.54 -37.69
CA ALA A 879 -12.86 17.88 -36.41
C ALA A 879 -13.96 16.84 -36.19
N LYS A 880 -13.61 15.71 -35.56
CA LYS A 880 -14.58 14.71 -35.11
C LYS A 880 -14.40 14.42 -33.63
N VAL A 881 -15.49 14.56 -32.87
CA VAL A 881 -15.52 14.26 -31.44
C VAL A 881 -16.53 13.14 -31.21
N VAL A 882 -16.08 12.04 -30.60
CA VAL A 882 -17.00 11.01 -30.11
C VAL A 882 -17.47 11.43 -28.73
N GLU A 883 -18.75 11.26 -28.47
CA GLU A 883 -19.42 11.59 -27.23
C GLU A 883 -20.26 10.39 -26.76
N SER A 884 -20.23 10.10 -25.46
CA SER A 884 -21.08 9.10 -24.84
C SER A 884 -21.67 9.61 -23.53
N ASN A 885 -22.94 9.29 -23.33
CA ASN A 885 -23.73 9.59 -22.15
C ASN A 885 -24.62 8.40 -21.76
N VAL A 886 -25.13 8.40 -20.53
CA VAL A 886 -26.15 7.43 -20.10
C VAL A 886 -27.45 7.71 -20.83
N LYS A 887 -28.12 6.65 -21.29
CA LYS A 887 -29.42 6.77 -21.97
C LYS A 887 -30.47 7.39 -21.04
N PRO A 888 -31.27 8.37 -21.50
CA PRO A 888 -32.29 9.01 -20.67
C PRO A 888 -33.32 8.04 -20.07
N GLU A 889 -33.63 6.93 -20.75
CA GLU A 889 -34.53 5.90 -20.24
C GLU A 889 -33.96 5.16 -19.02
N ILE A 890 -32.65 4.86 -19.02
CA ILE A 890 -31.97 4.17 -17.91
C ILE A 890 -31.99 5.03 -16.66
N SER A 891 -31.81 6.35 -16.82
CA SER A 891 -31.90 7.31 -15.73
C SER A 891 -33.26 7.28 -15.02
N LYS A 892 -34.33 6.82 -15.70
CA LYS A 892 -35.70 6.75 -15.16
C LYS A 892 -36.09 5.36 -14.64
N THR A 893 -35.63 4.30 -15.30
CA THR A 893 -36.04 2.93 -14.98
C THR A 893 -35.04 2.15 -14.14
N GLY A 894 -33.79 2.60 -14.07
CA GLY A 894 -32.67 1.81 -13.55
C GLY A 894 -32.11 0.82 -14.58
N LEU A 895 -31.09 0.06 -14.14
CA LEU A 895 -30.34 -0.95 -14.90
C LEU A 895 -31.08 -2.28 -15.06
#